data_AF-A0AAW0DZ51-F1
#
_entry.id   AF-A0AAW0DZ51-F1
#
_cell.length_a   1.000
_cell.length_b   1.000
_cell.length_c   1.000
_cell.angle_alpha   90.00
_cell.angle_beta   90.00
_cell.angle_gamma   90.00
#
_symmetry.space_group_name_H-M   'P 1'
#
loop_
_entity.id
_entity.type
_entity.pdbx_description
1 polymer ?
#
loop_
_entity_poly.entity_id
_entity_poly.type
_entity_poly.pdbx_seq_one_letter_code
_entity_poly.pdbx_strand_id
1 'polypeptide(L)'
;MSLELPTPEEFSAFPYSPPYPIQVELMRHLYTAIEQRKVTIVESPTGTGKTLSLLCSSMTWLNDEKNRARKGMLEALSGSGEPNDWVYEQTRERVRREIEDAERDYEEKLACARKSEQIQKAKMRARVTKKPRLLAEVVPEYDDDDFLPEAEEVEEEDNISPAVKALMAKFNKSSQQDAAEPTCTKIYYASRTHSQLTQVLPELQRLKISHTRIEQPATSSQRLLNKRKIEDSDHEGVSEAVPWRTVSLGSRKHLCINNELRARVHDVDEACRELLTEKGDRRCQFLPSMEEEYIINDFKDQILASPKDIEDLASAGRMSNVCPYFGSRKAIPQAEKSSREALGIDLTNQTSFAQVGTYLAKFRNRLSAQNMLHLKRLVAFLDALRKYLSDWKQESLKGSRKTEVLSAAELLERLGRRIVGLNMLAIEQYLRSSKIARKIASYAEKVAENETGSQKGSNRSGKGSIPPLHSVEDLLLSLAGATEDGRITLSIEGVNGQEVVIKYHLLNPAPHFREVVDAARSVILAGGTMSPMSDIVSQLFSHLPVERISTFSCGHIIDPTHLLTIAVTKGPRGSALDYKAGQQNNKDVTEELASIFLNFTHQVPAGMVVFFPSYNFLRAAKDAWDASGLLNKINAKKEVFFEPDDSASVESVLQEYSRAARSTTKRPGGAILFAVIGAKLSEGLNFSDDLARAVVIVGLPFANLGSVELQERMKYVKRLEDNRGVPRPHGMKDAAAELYENMCMNAVNQRRAIRHRNDWAALILLDQRYQGTGITQKLPGWIGGDLKVAHTFGAAVKEIGTFFRNRRE
;
A
#
# COMPACT_ATOMS: atom_id res chain seq x y z
N MET A 1 -19.37 31.46 -16.97
CA MET A 1 -19.92 30.22 -16.39
C MET A 1 -18.93 29.72 -15.36
N SER A 2 -19.37 29.27 -14.18
CA SER A 2 -18.45 28.69 -13.18
C SER A 2 -17.73 27.50 -13.80
N LEU A 3 -16.40 27.52 -13.79
CA LEU A 3 -15.57 26.43 -14.30
C LEU A 3 -15.65 25.16 -13.40
N GLU A 4 -16.43 25.17 -12.33
CA GLU A 4 -16.60 24.05 -11.41
C GLU A 4 -17.46 22.94 -12.03
N LEU A 5 -16.98 21.70 -11.91
CA LEU A 5 -17.72 20.52 -12.37
C LEU A 5 -18.84 20.18 -11.36
N PRO A 6 -20.11 20.08 -11.79
CA PRO A 6 -21.20 19.69 -10.91
C PRO A 6 -21.04 18.23 -10.50
N THR A 7 -21.30 17.93 -9.22
CA THR A 7 -21.20 16.56 -8.70
C THR A 7 -22.30 15.66 -9.31
N PRO A 8 -21.93 14.59 -10.04
CA PRO A 8 -22.91 13.70 -10.67
C PRO A 8 -23.85 13.03 -9.65
N GLU A 9 -25.14 12.92 -9.99
CA GLU A 9 -26.11 12.14 -9.20
C GLU A 9 -26.00 10.64 -9.52
N GLU A 10 -25.66 10.31 -10.76
CA GLU A 10 -25.49 8.94 -11.23
C GLU A 10 -24.06 8.70 -11.72
N PHE A 11 -23.55 7.51 -11.44
CA PHE A 11 -22.23 7.06 -11.88
C PHE A 11 -22.39 5.88 -12.84
N SER A 12 -22.68 6.19 -14.12
CA SER A 12 -22.89 5.19 -15.19
C SER A 12 -21.68 4.26 -15.41
N ALA A 13 -20.49 4.75 -15.05
CA ALA A 13 -19.23 4.01 -15.01
C ALA A 13 -19.23 2.81 -14.06
N PHE A 14 -20.12 2.80 -13.07
CA PHE A 14 -20.15 1.76 -12.04
C PHE A 14 -20.69 0.43 -12.64
N PRO A 15 -19.99 -0.69 -12.48
CA PRO A 15 -20.33 -1.93 -13.21
C PRO A 15 -21.67 -2.55 -12.81
N TYR A 16 -22.11 -2.35 -11.57
CA TYR A 16 -23.31 -2.98 -11.01
C TYR A 16 -24.45 -1.97 -10.96
N SER A 17 -25.57 -2.29 -11.61
CA SER A 17 -26.76 -1.44 -11.60
C SER A 17 -27.92 -2.11 -10.85
N PRO A 18 -28.56 -1.43 -9.88
CA PRO A 18 -28.16 -0.13 -9.31
C PRO A 18 -26.98 -0.28 -8.32
N PRO A 19 -26.11 0.74 -8.18
CA PRO A 19 -25.17 0.82 -7.05
C PRO A 19 -25.93 0.94 -5.72
N TYR A 20 -25.32 0.50 -4.61
CA TYR A 20 -25.95 0.70 -3.31
C TYR A 20 -25.99 2.19 -2.94
N PRO A 21 -27.02 2.69 -2.24
CA PRO A 21 -27.13 4.11 -1.89
C PRO A 21 -25.88 4.66 -1.20
N ILE A 22 -25.32 3.91 -0.26
CA ILE A 22 -24.10 4.29 0.46
C ILE A 22 -22.85 4.38 -0.45
N GLN A 23 -22.82 3.63 -1.55
CA GLN A 23 -21.75 3.72 -2.55
C GLN A 23 -21.90 5.00 -3.37
N VAL A 24 -23.13 5.37 -3.71
CA VAL A 24 -23.43 6.64 -4.42
C VAL A 24 -23.02 7.83 -3.54
N GLU A 25 -23.38 7.83 -2.26
CA GLU A 25 -22.96 8.87 -1.31
C GLU A 25 -21.43 8.97 -1.23
N LEU A 26 -20.75 7.83 -1.11
CA LEU A 26 -19.28 7.79 -1.10
C LEU A 26 -18.69 8.37 -2.40
N MET A 27 -19.21 7.97 -3.56
CA MET A 27 -18.72 8.45 -4.86
C MET A 27 -18.95 9.95 -5.04
N ARG A 28 -20.10 10.47 -4.60
CA ARG A 28 -20.42 11.91 -4.61
C ARG A 28 -19.49 12.71 -3.71
N HIS A 29 -19.25 12.22 -2.49
CA HIS A 29 -18.32 12.84 -1.53
C HIS A 29 -16.91 12.92 -2.11
N LEU A 30 -16.42 11.81 -2.67
CA LEU A 30 -15.10 11.74 -3.29
C LEU A 30 -14.97 12.68 -4.49
N TYR A 31 -15.94 12.68 -5.41
CA TYR A 31 -15.94 13.58 -6.57
C TYR A 31 -15.87 15.05 -6.14
N THR A 32 -16.73 15.44 -5.19
CA THR A 32 -16.78 16.80 -4.65
C THR A 32 -15.47 17.19 -3.97
N ALA A 33 -14.88 16.29 -3.18
CA ALA A 33 -13.60 16.54 -2.50
C ALA A 33 -12.44 16.75 -3.50
N ILE A 34 -12.40 15.97 -4.59
CA ILE A 34 -11.39 16.12 -5.65
C ILE A 34 -11.56 17.46 -6.36
N GLU A 35 -12.80 17.83 -6.71
CA GLU A 35 -13.09 19.09 -7.38
C GLU A 35 -12.70 20.30 -6.50
N GLN A 36 -13.07 20.26 -5.22
CA GLN A 36 -12.78 21.31 -4.23
C GLN A 36 -11.34 21.29 -3.67
N ARG A 37 -10.45 20.42 -4.20
CA ARG A 37 -9.02 20.34 -3.80
C ARG A 37 -8.80 20.03 -2.31
N LYS A 38 -9.67 19.20 -1.75
CA LYS A 38 -9.68 18.85 -0.32
C LYS A 38 -8.78 17.66 0.00
N VAL A 39 -8.36 17.57 1.26
CA VAL A 39 -7.86 16.35 1.87
C VAL A 39 -9.04 15.65 2.52
N THR A 40 -9.37 14.45 2.04
CA THR A 40 -10.55 13.72 2.52
C THR A 40 -10.17 12.42 3.22
N ILE A 41 -10.73 12.20 4.41
CA ILE A 41 -10.55 10.98 5.19
C ILE A 41 -11.84 10.18 5.15
N VAL A 42 -11.76 8.97 4.60
CA VAL A 42 -12.90 8.12 4.32
C VAL A 42 -12.81 6.82 5.11
N GLU A 43 -13.78 6.61 5.98
CA GLU A 43 -14.10 5.30 6.53
C GLU A 43 -15.16 4.64 5.64
N SER A 44 -14.89 3.41 5.21
CA SER A 44 -15.94 2.57 4.61
C SER A 44 -15.67 1.12 4.98
N PRO A 45 -16.64 0.40 5.56
CA PRO A 45 -16.43 -0.97 6.02
C PRO A 45 -16.01 -1.94 4.91
N THR A 46 -15.62 -3.16 5.31
CA THR A 46 -15.38 -4.22 4.33
C THR A 46 -16.65 -4.66 3.63
N GLY A 47 -16.52 -5.15 2.41
CA GLY A 47 -17.67 -5.58 1.62
C GLY A 47 -18.46 -4.45 0.98
N THR A 48 -18.17 -3.18 1.28
CA THR A 48 -18.92 -2.05 0.71
C THR A 48 -18.52 -1.65 -0.71
N GLY A 49 -17.59 -2.36 -1.34
CA GLY A 49 -17.06 -1.99 -2.65
C GLY A 49 -16.18 -0.74 -2.63
N LYS A 50 -15.41 -0.52 -1.54
CA LYS A 50 -14.53 0.64 -1.35
C LYS A 50 -13.64 0.92 -2.56
N THR A 51 -12.89 -0.10 -3.00
CA THR A 51 -11.96 0.04 -4.14
C THR A 51 -12.69 0.47 -5.40
N LEU A 52 -13.80 -0.20 -5.72
CA LEU A 52 -14.58 0.10 -6.91
C LEU A 52 -15.19 1.51 -6.86
N SER A 53 -15.72 1.93 -5.71
CA SER A 53 -16.27 3.27 -5.51
C SER A 53 -15.20 4.35 -5.66
N LEU A 54 -14.01 4.15 -5.06
CA LEU A 54 -12.86 5.05 -5.20
C LEU A 54 -12.41 5.20 -6.66
N LEU A 55 -12.33 4.07 -7.40
CA LEU A 55 -11.95 4.10 -8.80
C LEU A 55 -13.01 4.76 -9.65
N CYS A 56 -14.28 4.39 -9.47
CA CYS A 56 -15.38 4.94 -10.23
C CYS A 56 -15.47 6.47 -10.09
N SER A 57 -15.45 7.01 -8.86
CA SER A 57 -15.52 8.45 -8.64
C SER A 57 -14.31 9.20 -9.20
N SER A 58 -13.10 8.66 -8.97
CA SER A 58 -11.86 9.33 -9.39
C SER A 58 -11.67 9.29 -10.91
N MET A 59 -12.03 8.18 -11.56
CA MET A 59 -11.95 8.05 -13.01
C MET A 59 -13.03 8.86 -13.72
N THR A 60 -14.24 8.94 -13.15
CA THR A 60 -15.31 9.82 -13.66
C THR A 60 -14.86 11.27 -13.62
N TRP A 61 -14.33 11.73 -12.48
CA TRP A 61 -13.78 13.09 -12.36
C TRP A 61 -12.62 13.34 -13.33
N LEU A 62 -11.71 12.37 -13.52
CA LEU A 62 -10.59 12.50 -14.47
C LEU A 62 -11.09 12.64 -15.92
N ASN A 63 -12.12 11.89 -16.30
CA ASN A 63 -12.73 12.00 -17.62
C ASN A 63 -13.39 13.37 -17.82
N ASP A 64 -14.13 13.85 -16.82
CA ASP A 64 -14.76 15.16 -16.85
C ASP A 64 -13.73 16.30 -16.88
N GLU A 65 -12.62 16.15 -16.15
CA GLU A 65 -11.50 17.10 -16.15
C GLU A 65 -10.80 17.16 -17.50
N LYS A 66 -10.58 16.01 -18.16
CA LYS A 66 -10.05 15.97 -19.53
C LYS A 66 -10.98 16.70 -20.50
N ASN A 67 -12.28 16.46 -20.38
CA ASN A 67 -13.28 17.15 -21.19
C ASN A 67 -13.29 18.66 -20.93
N ARG A 68 -13.16 19.08 -19.66
CA ARG A 68 -13.03 20.50 -19.27
C ARG A 68 -11.76 21.13 -19.82
N ALA A 69 -10.61 20.47 -19.68
CA ALA A 69 -9.33 20.94 -20.21
C ALA A 69 -9.35 21.06 -21.74
N ARG A 70 -9.97 20.09 -22.44
CA ARG A 70 -10.12 20.13 -23.90
C ARG A 70 -11.00 21.30 -24.36
N LYS A 71 -12.13 21.54 -23.67
CA LYS A 71 -12.99 22.70 -23.91
C LYS A 71 -12.23 24.02 -23.66
N GLY A 72 -11.49 24.10 -22.55
CA GLY A 72 -10.68 25.28 -22.21
C GLY A 72 -9.55 25.54 -23.22
N MET A 73 -8.88 24.51 -23.72
CA MET A 73 -7.87 24.64 -24.78
C MET A 73 -8.49 25.18 -26.08
N LEU A 74 -9.67 24.64 -26.45
CA LEU A 74 -10.41 25.08 -27.63
C LEU A 74 -10.84 26.55 -27.51
N GLU A 75 -11.25 26.99 -26.31
CA GLU A 75 -11.63 28.38 -26.02
C GLU A 75 -10.43 29.33 -25.95
N ALA A 76 -9.29 28.88 -25.40
CA ALA A 76 -8.07 29.68 -25.29
C ALA A 76 -7.41 29.95 -26.66
N LEU A 77 -7.43 28.95 -27.54
CA LEU A 77 -6.90 29.06 -28.90
C LEU A 77 -7.81 29.87 -29.84
N SER A 78 -9.10 29.99 -29.52
CA SER A 78 -10.04 30.74 -30.34
C SER A 78 -10.08 32.24 -30.08
N GLY A 79 -9.60 32.73 -28.93
CA GLY A 79 -9.65 34.15 -28.56
C GLY A 79 -11.04 34.60 -28.08
N SER A 80 -11.20 35.89 -27.73
CA SER A 80 -12.51 36.45 -27.31
C SER A 80 -13.18 37.19 -28.47
N GLY A 81 -13.64 36.45 -29.49
CA GLY A 81 -14.39 36.98 -30.63
C GLY A 81 -15.91 36.98 -30.38
N GLU A 82 -16.63 37.92 -31.00
CA GLU A 82 -18.09 37.99 -30.89
C GLU A 82 -18.77 36.71 -31.45
N PRO A 83 -19.92 36.29 -30.90
CA PRO A 83 -20.53 34.98 -31.17
C PRO A 83 -20.95 34.68 -32.63
N ASN A 84 -20.87 35.64 -33.56
CA ASN A 84 -21.38 35.54 -34.93
C ASN A 84 -20.29 35.65 -36.02
N ASP A 85 -19.00 35.55 -35.67
CA ASP A 85 -17.91 35.56 -36.65
C ASP A 85 -17.64 34.15 -37.20
N TRP A 86 -17.92 33.91 -38.48
CA TRP A 86 -17.69 32.63 -39.16
C TRP A 86 -16.20 32.23 -39.15
N VAL A 87 -15.28 33.20 -39.06
CA VAL A 87 -13.83 32.96 -38.96
C VAL A 87 -13.49 32.34 -37.59
N TYR A 88 -14.21 32.76 -36.55
CA TYR A 88 -14.06 32.23 -35.19
C TYR A 88 -14.53 30.77 -35.11
N GLU A 89 -15.67 30.46 -35.74
CA GLU A 89 -16.21 29.10 -35.80
C GLU A 89 -15.32 28.17 -36.64
N GLN A 90 -14.76 28.67 -37.75
CA GLN A 90 -13.81 27.92 -38.57
C GLN A 90 -12.46 27.67 -37.87
N THR A 91 -11.96 28.65 -37.11
CA THR A 91 -10.71 28.52 -36.34
C THR A 91 -10.87 27.50 -35.21
N ARG A 92 -12.00 27.54 -34.50
CA ARG A 92 -12.36 26.53 -33.50
C ARG A 92 -12.45 25.15 -34.13
N GLU A 93 -13.12 25.03 -35.27
CA GLU A 93 -13.27 23.75 -35.96
C GLU A 93 -11.94 23.20 -36.46
N ARG A 94 -11.01 24.06 -36.92
CA ARG A 94 -9.65 23.66 -37.30
C ARG A 94 -8.84 23.15 -36.11
N VAL A 95 -8.76 23.93 -35.02
CA VAL A 95 -8.03 23.55 -33.80
C VAL A 95 -8.59 22.27 -33.21
N ARG A 96 -9.91 22.13 -33.23
CA ARG A 96 -10.59 20.90 -32.83
C ARG A 96 -10.13 19.70 -33.64
N ARG A 97 -10.09 19.83 -34.99
CA ARG A 97 -9.58 18.76 -35.86
C ARG A 97 -8.12 18.44 -35.59
N GLU A 98 -7.26 19.44 -35.39
CA GLU A 98 -5.84 19.21 -35.07
C GLU A 98 -5.67 18.44 -33.74
N ILE A 99 -6.46 18.75 -32.71
CA ILE A 99 -6.47 17.99 -31.45
C ILE A 99 -7.03 16.57 -31.66
N GLU A 100 -8.13 16.43 -32.41
CA GLU A 100 -8.77 15.14 -32.68
C GLU A 100 -7.90 14.23 -33.57
N ASP A 101 -7.14 14.79 -34.52
CA ASP A 101 -6.20 14.09 -35.36
C ASP A 101 -4.98 13.63 -34.53
N ALA A 102 -4.43 14.48 -33.65
CA ALA A 102 -3.34 14.09 -32.75
C ALA A 102 -3.75 13.00 -31.74
N GLU A 103 -4.99 13.05 -31.24
CA GLU A 103 -5.56 11.99 -30.41
C GLU A 103 -5.72 10.68 -31.19
N ARG A 104 -6.21 10.76 -32.44
CA ARG A 104 -6.37 9.61 -33.34
C ARG A 104 -5.04 8.95 -33.68
N ASP A 105 -4.04 9.73 -34.05
CA ASP A 105 -2.69 9.23 -34.35
C ASP A 105 -2.09 8.49 -33.15
N TYR A 106 -2.28 9.03 -31.94
CA TYR A 106 -1.81 8.40 -30.72
C TYR A 106 -2.61 7.12 -30.39
N GLU A 107 -3.92 7.11 -30.60
CA GLU A 107 -4.77 5.92 -30.43
C GLU A 107 -4.42 4.81 -31.41
N GLU A 108 -4.18 5.14 -32.68
CA GLU A 108 -3.74 4.20 -33.71
C GLU A 108 -2.39 3.58 -33.35
N LYS A 109 -1.47 4.38 -32.82
CA LYS A 109 -0.17 3.89 -32.30
C LYS A 109 -0.36 2.88 -31.17
N LEU A 110 -1.22 3.16 -30.20
CA LEU A 110 -1.54 2.21 -29.12
C LEU A 110 -2.26 0.96 -29.64
N ALA A 111 -3.17 1.10 -30.62
CA ALA A 111 -3.86 -0.04 -31.23
C ALA A 111 -2.90 -0.97 -31.98
N CYS A 112 -1.93 -0.39 -32.71
CA CYS A 112 -0.86 -1.14 -33.34
C CYS A 112 -0.03 -1.91 -32.30
N ALA A 113 0.31 -1.28 -31.17
CA ALA A 113 1.01 -1.94 -30.07
C ALA A 113 0.20 -3.12 -29.49
N ARG A 114 -1.14 -3.00 -29.35
CA ARG A 114 -2.02 -4.10 -28.92
C ARG A 114 -2.02 -5.27 -29.89
N LYS A 115 -2.17 -5.00 -31.20
CA LYS A 115 -2.15 -6.03 -32.24
C LYS A 115 -0.83 -6.79 -32.24
N SER A 116 0.28 -6.06 -32.16
CA SER A 116 1.63 -6.64 -32.06
C SER A 116 1.76 -7.55 -30.81
N GLU A 117 1.27 -7.10 -29.65
CA GLU A 117 1.27 -7.89 -28.41
C GLU A 117 0.44 -9.18 -28.53
N GLN A 118 -0.76 -9.12 -29.14
CA GLN A 118 -1.62 -10.30 -29.34
C GLN A 118 -0.94 -11.34 -30.23
N ILE A 119 -0.30 -10.90 -31.32
CA ILE A 119 0.48 -11.77 -32.22
C ILE A 119 1.63 -12.44 -31.47
N GLN A 120 2.36 -11.71 -30.62
CA GLN A 120 3.44 -12.27 -29.80
C GLN A 120 2.93 -13.30 -28.79
N LYS A 121 1.80 -13.02 -28.11
CA LYS A 121 1.15 -13.97 -27.17
C LYS A 121 0.67 -15.24 -27.87
N ALA A 122 0.07 -15.12 -29.06
CA ALA A 122 -0.40 -16.26 -29.85
C ALA A 122 0.77 -17.16 -30.30
N LYS A 123 1.86 -16.57 -30.81
CA LYS A 123 3.07 -17.30 -31.20
C LYS A 123 3.70 -18.08 -30.04
N MET A 124 3.65 -17.53 -28.82
CA MET A 124 4.16 -18.20 -27.62
C MET A 124 3.25 -19.33 -27.13
N ARG A 125 1.92 -19.14 -27.12
CA ARG A 125 0.96 -20.20 -26.75
C ARG A 125 1.09 -21.41 -27.68
N ALA A 126 1.30 -21.18 -28.97
CA ALA A 126 1.54 -22.22 -29.96
C ALA A 126 2.87 -23.00 -29.75
N ARG A 127 3.86 -22.42 -29.05
CA ARG A 127 5.11 -23.11 -28.70
C ARG A 127 4.97 -24.02 -27.47
N VAL A 128 4.04 -23.74 -26.56
CA VAL A 128 3.89 -24.48 -25.29
C VAL A 128 3.06 -25.77 -25.44
N THR A 129 2.20 -25.88 -26.47
CA THR A 129 1.31 -27.04 -26.67
C THR A 129 1.89 -28.20 -27.46
N LYS A 130 3.10 -28.10 -28.02
CA LYS A 130 3.74 -29.22 -28.76
C LYS A 130 4.49 -30.18 -27.83
N LYS A 131 3.77 -31.17 -27.27
CA LYS A 131 4.38 -32.46 -26.90
C LYS A 131 4.60 -33.26 -28.19
N PRO A 132 5.80 -33.79 -28.49
CA PRO A 132 6.02 -34.50 -29.74
C PRO A 132 5.36 -35.89 -29.67
N ARG A 133 4.46 -36.19 -30.60
CA ARG A 133 4.14 -37.57 -30.99
C ARG A 133 4.72 -37.80 -32.38
N LEU A 134 5.52 -38.85 -32.49
CA LEU A 134 6.10 -39.36 -33.73
C LEU A 134 5.03 -40.09 -34.57
N LEU A 135 5.21 -39.97 -35.90
CA LEU A 135 4.54 -40.65 -37.03
C LEU A 135 3.13 -40.12 -37.37
N ALA A 136 2.74 -39.87 -38.62
CA ALA A 136 3.28 -40.26 -39.93
C ALA A 136 3.08 -39.13 -40.99
N GLU A 137 3.85 -39.19 -42.07
CA GLU A 137 3.77 -38.33 -43.24
C GLU A 137 2.38 -38.39 -43.90
N VAL A 138 1.75 -37.21 -44.05
CA VAL A 138 0.72 -36.95 -45.05
C VAL A 138 1.12 -35.64 -45.70
N VAL A 139 1.45 -35.69 -46.98
CA VAL A 139 1.75 -34.55 -47.84
C VAL A 139 0.42 -33.90 -48.25
N PRO A 140 0.14 -32.63 -47.93
CA PRO A 140 -0.92 -31.88 -48.58
C PRO A 140 -0.38 -31.23 -49.85
N GLU A 141 -1.15 -31.35 -50.94
CA GLU A 141 -0.96 -30.68 -52.22
C GLU A 141 -0.84 -29.16 -52.07
N TYR A 142 0.06 -28.56 -52.85
CA TYR A 142 0.18 -27.12 -53.01
C TYR A 142 -0.89 -26.65 -54.00
N ASP A 143 -1.70 -25.68 -53.58
CA ASP A 143 -2.53 -24.87 -54.47
C ASP A 143 -1.85 -23.51 -54.63
N ASP A 144 -1.59 -23.13 -55.88
CA ASP A 144 -0.54 -22.18 -56.30
C ASP A 144 -1.11 -20.78 -56.62
N ASP A 145 -2.19 -20.36 -55.94
CA ASP A 145 -2.95 -19.15 -56.31
C ASP A 145 -2.78 -17.91 -55.38
N ASP A 146 -1.83 -17.90 -54.44
CA ASP A 146 -1.60 -16.74 -53.56
C ASP A 146 -0.38 -15.88 -53.95
N PHE A 147 0.15 -16.02 -55.17
CA PHE A 147 1.29 -15.23 -55.66
C PHE A 147 1.13 -14.75 -57.11
N LEU A 148 0.16 -13.87 -57.35
CA LEU A 148 0.13 -13.03 -58.56
C LEU A 148 0.15 -11.54 -58.16
N PRO A 149 1.12 -10.76 -58.67
CA PRO A 149 1.06 -9.30 -58.61
C PRO A 149 0.13 -8.80 -59.73
N GLU A 150 -0.97 -8.13 -59.36
CA GLU A 150 -1.75 -7.36 -60.34
C GLU A 150 -1.05 -6.02 -60.65
N ALA A 151 -1.06 -5.71 -61.94
CA ALA A 151 -0.20 -4.77 -62.63
C ALA A 151 -0.46 -3.28 -62.32
N GLU A 152 0.62 -2.51 -62.48
CA GLU A 152 0.71 -1.06 -62.34
C GLU A 152 -0.10 -0.30 -63.42
N GLU A 153 -0.68 0.84 -63.04
CA GLU A 153 -0.74 2.03 -63.90
C GLU A 153 0.22 3.09 -63.31
N VAL A 154 1.22 3.47 -64.10
CA VAL A 154 2.26 4.50 -63.89
C VAL A 154 1.73 5.79 -64.53
N GLU A 155 1.84 7.03 -64.01
CA GLU A 155 2.99 7.93 -63.75
C GLU A 155 2.44 9.13 -62.91
N GLU A 156 3.18 9.77 -62.00
CA GLU A 156 4.26 10.71 -62.27
C GLU A 156 5.36 10.70 -61.18
N GLU A 157 6.55 11.12 -61.63
CA GLU A 157 7.87 10.98 -61.03
C GLU A 157 8.05 11.60 -59.64
N ASP A 158 8.58 10.79 -58.71
CA ASP A 158 9.45 11.28 -57.63
C ASP A 158 10.57 10.24 -57.43
N ASN A 159 11.74 10.54 -57.99
CA ASN A 159 12.95 9.70 -58.00
C ASN A 159 13.60 9.54 -56.60
N ILE A 160 12.87 8.94 -55.64
CA ILE A 160 13.42 8.58 -54.32
C ILE A 160 12.93 7.17 -53.96
N SER A 161 13.88 6.23 -53.87
CA SER A 161 13.63 4.84 -53.46
C SER A 161 12.82 4.77 -52.15
N PRO A 162 11.86 3.84 -52.01
CA PRO A 162 11.11 3.62 -50.77
C PRO A 162 12.01 3.44 -49.53
N ALA A 163 13.20 2.88 -49.72
CA ALA A 163 14.20 2.75 -48.66
C ALA A 163 14.77 4.10 -48.20
N VAL A 164 14.91 5.06 -49.13
CA VAL A 164 15.38 6.43 -48.85
C VAL A 164 14.26 7.28 -48.24
N LYS A 165 13.00 7.10 -48.66
CA LYS A 165 11.83 7.71 -47.97
C LYS A 165 11.70 7.20 -46.52
N ALA A 166 11.90 5.89 -46.29
CA ALA A 166 11.93 5.31 -44.95
C ALA A 166 13.13 5.81 -44.10
N LEU A 167 14.27 6.07 -44.74
CA LEU A 167 15.45 6.64 -44.09
C LEU A 167 15.26 8.13 -43.77
N MET A 168 14.66 8.93 -44.66
CA MET A 168 14.32 10.33 -44.41
C MET A 168 13.21 10.48 -43.36
N ALA A 169 12.25 9.56 -43.31
CA ALA A 169 11.26 9.49 -42.23
C ALA A 169 11.88 9.14 -40.86
N LYS A 170 12.96 8.34 -40.85
CA LYS A 170 13.77 8.09 -39.65
C LYS A 170 14.64 9.29 -39.26
N PHE A 171 15.18 10.03 -40.23
CA PHE A 171 16.01 11.22 -39.99
C PHE A 171 15.19 12.43 -39.53
N ASN A 172 13.98 12.65 -40.09
CA ASN A 172 13.05 13.68 -39.61
C ASN A 172 12.53 13.39 -38.19
N LYS A 173 12.46 12.11 -37.77
CA LYS A 173 12.14 11.73 -36.38
C LYS A 173 13.23 12.07 -35.37
N SER A 174 14.50 12.12 -35.77
CA SER A 174 15.58 12.56 -34.87
C SER A 174 15.56 14.06 -34.58
N SER A 175 14.89 14.87 -35.40
CA SER A 175 14.88 16.34 -35.27
C SER A 175 13.73 16.90 -34.42
N GLN A 176 12.81 16.07 -33.90
CA GLN A 176 11.68 16.49 -33.05
C GLN A 176 11.80 16.01 -31.59
N GLN A 177 12.99 15.67 -31.11
CA GLN A 177 13.17 15.05 -29.78
C GLN A 177 13.22 15.98 -28.56
N ASP A 178 13.00 17.30 -28.72
CA ASP A 178 13.00 18.24 -27.58
C ASP A 178 11.69 19.06 -27.42
N ALA A 179 10.55 18.54 -27.91
CA ALA A 179 9.25 19.02 -27.44
C ALA A 179 8.92 18.31 -26.12
N ALA A 180 8.96 19.02 -25.00
CA ALA A 180 8.56 18.47 -23.69
C ALA A 180 7.16 17.85 -23.79
N GLU A 181 7.08 16.51 -23.69
CA GLU A 181 5.83 15.77 -23.80
C GLU A 181 4.81 16.27 -22.76
N PRO A 182 3.55 16.57 -23.14
CA PRO A 182 2.59 17.21 -22.25
C PRO A 182 2.22 16.29 -21.06
N THR A 183 2.44 16.79 -19.84
CA THR A 183 2.11 16.09 -18.61
C THR A 183 0.59 16.08 -18.40
N CYS A 184 -0.03 14.90 -18.35
CA CYS A 184 -1.46 14.76 -18.05
C CYS A 184 -1.74 14.76 -16.53
N THR A 185 -2.99 15.03 -16.15
CA THR A 185 -3.50 14.83 -14.77
C THR A 185 -3.53 13.34 -14.44
N LYS A 186 -3.10 12.97 -13.21
CA LYS A 186 -2.88 11.57 -12.80
C LYS A 186 -3.49 11.26 -11.45
N ILE A 187 -3.84 9.99 -11.25
CA ILE A 187 -4.35 9.42 -10.01
C ILE A 187 -3.30 8.49 -9.42
N TYR A 188 -2.60 8.92 -8.37
CA TYR A 188 -1.72 8.00 -7.63
C TYR A 188 -2.54 7.13 -6.67
N TYR A 189 -2.37 5.81 -6.74
CA TYR A 189 -3.06 4.87 -5.87
C TYR A 189 -2.05 4.04 -5.10
N ALA A 190 -1.99 4.22 -3.78
CA ALA A 190 -1.10 3.50 -2.90
C ALA A 190 -1.87 2.48 -2.06
N SER A 191 -1.28 1.32 -1.82
CA SER A 191 -1.83 0.27 -0.97
C SER A 191 -0.73 -0.30 -0.07
N ARG A 192 -1.12 -0.92 1.06
CA ARG A 192 -0.16 -1.45 2.05
C ARG A 192 0.64 -2.65 1.52
N THR A 193 0.01 -3.53 0.74
CA THR A 193 0.62 -4.80 0.28
C THR A 193 0.53 -4.98 -1.23
N HIS A 194 1.52 -5.69 -1.79
CA HIS A 194 1.52 -6.18 -3.18
C HIS A 194 0.20 -6.86 -3.58
N SER A 195 -0.33 -7.75 -2.72
CA SER A 195 -1.57 -8.49 -2.97
C SER A 195 -2.80 -7.59 -3.13
N GLN A 196 -2.87 -6.45 -2.43
CA GLN A 196 -3.95 -5.50 -2.58
C GLN A 196 -3.85 -4.73 -3.90
N LEU A 197 -2.64 -4.44 -4.38
CA LEU A 197 -2.43 -3.78 -5.67
C LEU A 197 -2.86 -4.66 -6.84
N THR A 198 -2.57 -5.96 -6.79
CA THR A 198 -3.03 -6.93 -7.81
C THR A 198 -4.56 -6.98 -7.92
N GLN A 199 -5.29 -6.74 -6.83
CA GLN A 199 -6.78 -6.71 -6.85
C GLN A 199 -7.35 -5.46 -7.53
N VAL A 200 -6.58 -4.38 -7.64
CA VAL A 200 -7.09 -3.09 -8.09
C VAL A 200 -7.27 -3.03 -9.62
N LEU A 201 -6.43 -3.72 -10.39
CA LEU A 201 -6.50 -3.70 -11.86
C LEU A 201 -7.72 -4.44 -12.42
N PRO A 202 -8.08 -5.65 -11.94
CA PRO A 202 -9.32 -6.29 -12.33
C PRO A 202 -10.56 -5.43 -12.03
N GLU A 203 -10.58 -4.74 -10.88
CA GLU A 203 -11.68 -3.83 -10.54
C GLU A 203 -11.74 -2.60 -11.45
N LEU A 204 -10.59 -2.09 -11.90
CA LEU A 204 -10.54 -1.02 -12.89
C LEU A 204 -11.08 -1.47 -14.25
N GLN A 205 -10.72 -2.67 -14.69
CA GLN A 205 -11.20 -3.25 -15.95
C GLN A 205 -12.72 -3.49 -15.96
N ARG A 206 -13.35 -3.61 -14.78
CA ARG A 206 -14.81 -3.75 -14.67
C ARG A 206 -15.56 -2.44 -14.90
N LEU A 207 -14.92 -1.28 -14.78
CA LEU A 207 -15.62 0.00 -14.95
C LEU A 207 -16.15 0.16 -16.39
N LYS A 208 -17.43 0.50 -16.52
CA LYS A 208 -18.14 0.71 -17.80
C LYS A 208 -18.02 2.15 -18.26
N ILE A 209 -16.81 2.66 -18.40
CA ILE A 209 -16.62 4.04 -18.85
C ILE A 209 -16.52 4.04 -20.36
N SER A 210 -17.56 4.54 -21.01
CA SER A 210 -17.52 4.89 -22.42
C SER A 210 -16.81 6.24 -22.55
N HIS A 211 -15.71 6.28 -23.31
CA HIS A 211 -15.21 7.57 -23.79
C HIS A 211 -16.30 8.15 -24.69
N THR A 212 -17.01 9.15 -24.20
CA THR A 212 -18.03 9.87 -24.98
C THR A 212 -17.35 10.51 -26.18
N ARG A 213 -17.48 9.88 -27.36
CA ARG A 213 -17.37 10.60 -28.63
C ARG A 213 -18.42 11.72 -28.60
N ILE A 214 -17.98 12.90 -28.99
CA ILE A 214 -18.79 14.12 -29.12
C ILE A 214 -20.19 13.80 -29.67
N GLU A 215 -21.24 14.17 -28.94
CA GLU A 215 -22.55 14.38 -29.56
C GLU A 215 -22.41 15.50 -30.57
N GLN A 216 -22.53 15.16 -31.86
CA GLN A 216 -22.67 16.17 -32.91
C GLN A 216 -23.95 16.96 -32.63
N PRO A 217 -23.93 18.31 -32.61
CA PRO A 217 -25.16 19.05 -32.72
C PRO A 217 -25.73 18.75 -34.11
N ALA A 218 -26.90 18.12 -34.15
CA ALA A 218 -27.62 17.82 -35.38
C ALA A 218 -27.88 19.11 -36.15
N THR A 219 -27.07 19.42 -37.15
CA THR A 219 -27.37 20.46 -38.12
C THR A 219 -28.46 19.93 -39.05
N SER A 220 -29.46 20.77 -39.28
CA SER A 220 -30.75 20.51 -39.93
C SER A 220 -30.67 20.15 -41.42
N SER A 221 -29.49 19.81 -41.95
CA SER A 221 -29.27 19.63 -43.39
C SER A 221 -29.07 18.17 -43.83
N GLN A 222 -28.98 17.20 -42.92
CA GLN A 222 -28.75 15.78 -43.28
C GLN A 222 -30.00 14.88 -43.23
N ARG A 223 -31.20 15.43 -43.01
CA ARG A 223 -32.45 14.65 -42.94
C ARG A 223 -33.00 14.14 -44.29
N LEU A 224 -32.35 14.41 -45.42
CA LEU A 224 -32.90 14.08 -46.75
C LEU A 224 -32.15 13.00 -47.56
N LEU A 225 -31.08 12.38 -47.03
CA LEU A 225 -30.35 11.34 -47.77
C LEU A 225 -30.38 9.92 -47.14
N ASN A 226 -30.94 9.75 -45.94
CA ASN A 226 -30.97 8.43 -45.27
C ASN A 226 -32.29 7.64 -45.40
N LYS A 227 -33.09 7.87 -46.46
CA LYS A 227 -34.37 7.15 -46.65
C LYS A 227 -34.34 5.96 -47.62
N ARG A 228 -33.16 5.48 -48.03
CA ARG A 228 -33.03 4.26 -48.84
C ARG A 228 -31.80 3.44 -48.43
N LYS A 229 -31.94 2.70 -47.34
CA LYS A 229 -31.26 1.42 -47.02
C LYS A 229 -31.64 1.04 -45.59
N ILE A 230 -32.88 0.58 -45.43
CA ILE A 230 -33.29 -0.26 -44.31
C ILE A 230 -33.70 -1.56 -44.99
N GLU A 231 -32.81 -2.54 -44.90
CA GLU A 231 -33.07 -3.98 -44.87
C GLU A 231 -31.69 -4.68 -44.95
N ASP A 232 -31.44 -5.54 -43.96
CA ASP A 232 -30.33 -6.49 -43.81
C ASP A 232 -28.92 -5.98 -43.46
N SER A 233 -28.64 -5.88 -42.16
CA SER A 233 -27.45 -6.49 -41.51
C SER A 233 -27.39 -6.14 -40.02
N ASP A 234 -27.77 -7.11 -39.18
CA ASP A 234 -27.55 -7.12 -37.74
C ASP A 234 -26.06 -7.32 -37.41
N HIS A 235 -25.26 -6.28 -37.61
CA HIS A 235 -23.96 -6.13 -36.97
C HIS A 235 -23.98 -4.89 -36.09
N GLU A 236 -24.43 -5.06 -34.84
CA GLU A 236 -24.13 -4.13 -33.76
C GLU A 236 -22.60 -3.95 -33.67
N GLY A 237 -22.12 -2.81 -34.15
CA GLY A 237 -20.73 -2.40 -33.98
C GLY A 237 -20.44 -2.18 -32.50
N VAL A 238 -19.84 -3.19 -31.86
CA VAL A 238 -19.25 -3.05 -30.52
C VAL A 238 -18.15 -2.01 -30.61
N SER A 239 -18.43 -0.80 -30.13
CA SER A 239 -17.41 0.22 -29.88
C SER A 239 -16.43 -0.34 -28.85
N GLU A 240 -15.30 -0.89 -29.27
CA GLU A 240 -14.24 -1.37 -28.38
C GLU A 240 -13.82 -0.24 -27.44
N ALA A 241 -14.11 -0.40 -26.14
CA ALA A 241 -13.70 0.56 -25.12
C ALA A 241 -12.18 0.67 -25.10
N VAL A 242 -11.65 1.88 -25.33
CA VAL A 242 -10.20 2.13 -25.27
C VAL A 242 -9.73 1.93 -23.82
N PRO A 243 -8.83 0.97 -23.53
CA PRO A 243 -8.35 0.74 -22.18
C PRO A 243 -7.47 1.89 -21.67
N TRP A 244 -7.65 2.19 -20.38
CA TRP A 244 -6.92 3.22 -19.64
C TRP A 244 -5.41 3.05 -19.66
N ARG A 245 -4.69 4.18 -19.59
CA ARG A 245 -3.22 4.21 -19.55
C ARG A 245 -2.75 4.00 -18.11
N THR A 246 -2.52 2.76 -17.70
CA THR A 246 -2.12 2.44 -16.32
C THR A 246 -0.71 1.87 -16.24
N VAL A 247 0.02 2.18 -15.18
CA VAL A 247 1.34 1.59 -14.91
C VAL A 247 1.40 1.08 -13.48
N SER A 248 1.63 -0.22 -13.34
CA SER A 248 1.97 -0.80 -12.04
C SER A 248 3.45 -0.58 -11.75
N LEU A 249 3.76 -0.18 -10.51
CA LEU A 249 5.15 -0.04 -10.06
C LEU A 249 5.42 -1.06 -8.96
N GLY A 250 6.51 -1.82 -9.13
CA GLY A 250 6.98 -2.81 -8.17
C GLY A 250 8.44 -2.57 -7.78
N SER A 251 8.89 -3.26 -6.73
CA SER A 251 10.31 -3.29 -6.37
C SER A 251 11.12 -4.09 -7.40
N ARG A 252 12.45 -3.90 -7.42
CA ARG A 252 13.32 -4.67 -8.33
C ARG A 252 13.25 -6.16 -8.07
N LYS A 253 12.97 -6.58 -6.84
CA LYS A 253 12.78 -8.00 -6.47
C LYS A 253 11.66 -8.66 -7.29
N HIS A 254 10.58 -7.94 -7.56
CA HIS A 254 9.43 -8.46 -8.31
C HIS A 254 9.56 -8.24 -9.83
N LEU A 255 10.12 -7.10 -10.28
CA LEU A 255 10.20 -6.74 -11.70
C LEU A 255 11.50 -7.17 -12.41
N CYS A 256 12.51 -7.70 -11.72
CA CYS A 256 13.74 -8.14 -12.35
C CYS A 256 13.52 -9.45 -13.13
N ILE A 257 13.97 -9.48 -14.40
CA ILE A 257 13.90 -10.67 -15.27
C ILE A 257 15.26 -11.35 -15.47
N ASN A 258 16.34 -10.78 -14.92
CA ASN A 258 17.67 -11.38 -14.97
C ASN A 258 17.79 -12.49 -13.93
N ASN A 259 17.93 -13.74 -14.39
CA ASN A 259 18.01 -14.92 -13.53
C ASN A 259 19.22 -14.89 -12.59
N GLU A 260 20.36 -14.32 -13.00
CA GLU A 260 21.55 -14.18 -12.16
C GLU A 260 21.32 -13.23 -10.98
N LEU A 261 20.58 -12.15 -11.22
CA LEU A 261 20.20 -11.19 -10.17
C LEU A 261 19.11 -11.76 -9.27
N ARG A 262 18.12 -12.46 -9.83
CA ARG A 262 17.01 -13.06 -9.08
C ARG A 262 17.48 -14.15 -8.12
N ALA A 263 18.55 -14.87 -8.44
CA ALA A 263 19.17 -15.83 -7.54
C ALA A 263 19.71 -15.17 -6.25
N ARG A 264 19.95 -13.85 -6.26
CA ARG A 264 20.42 -13.05 -5.11
C ARG A 264 19.25 -12.29 -4.45
N VAL A 265 18.25 -13.01 -3.94
CA VAL A 265 16.95 -12.48 -3.44
C VAL A 265 17.07 -11.30 -2.45
N HIS A 266 18.10 -11.29 -1.59
CA HIS A 266 18.32 -10.23 -0.61
C HIS A 266 19.08 -9.00 -1.16
N ASP A 267 19.82 -9.14 -2.27
CA ASP A 267 20.72 -8.12 -2.83
C ASP A 267 20.37 -7.69 -4.26
N VAL A 268 19.19 -8.04 -4.77
CA VAL A 268 18.76 -7.73 -6.15
C VAL A 268 18.93 -6.25 -6.49
N ASP A 269 18.59 -5.37 -5.55
CA ASP A 269 18.71 -3.93 -5.73
C ASP A 269 20.14 -3.45 -5.90
N GLU A 270 21.07 -4.11 -5.22
CA GLU A 270 22.47 -3.74 -5.20
C GLU A 270 23.21 -4.32 -6.40
N ALA A 271 23.05 -5.63 -6.64
CA ALA A 271 23.59 -6.29 -7.82
C ALA A 271 23.06 -5.68 -9.13
N CYS A 272 21.80 -5.21 -9.17
CA CYS A 272 21.29 -4.44 -10.31
C CYS A 272 22.03 -3.12 -10.50
N ARG A 273 22.36 -2.39 -9.42
CA ARG A 273 23.10 -1.13 -9.50
C ARG A 273 24.55 -1.31 -9.93
N GLU A 274 25.18 -2.44 -9.59
CA GLU A 274 26.53 -2.78 -10.05
C GLU A 274 26.56 -2.89 -11.59
N LEU A 275 25.66 -3.68 -12.17
CA LEU A 275 25.55 -3.86 -13.62
C LEU A 275 25.19 -2.57 -14.38
N LEU A 276 24.62 -1.56 -13.72
CA LEU A 276 24.37 -0.24 -14.33
C LEU A 276 25.64 0.60 -14.46
N THR A 277 26.67 0.33 -13.66
CA THR A 277 27.93 1.08 -13.66
C THR A 277 29.00 0.48 -14.56
N GLU A 278 28.82 -0.77 -14.96
CA GLU A 278 29.73 -1.46 -15.88
C GLU A 278 29.46 -1.05 -17.34
N LYS A 279 30.51 -1.07 -18.17
CA LYS A 279 30.46 -0.72 -19.60
C LYS A 279 30.67 -1.97 -20.46
N GLY A 280 30.13 -1.98 -21.68
CA GLY A 280 30.26 -3.09 -22.63
C GLY A 280 29.46 -4.33 -22.21
N ASP A 281 30.01 -5.52 -22.47
CA ASP A 281 29.37 -6.84 -22.24
C ASP A 281 29.01 -7.17 -20.78
N ARG A 282 29.44 -6.33 -19.84
CA ARG A 282 29.12 -6.48 -18.42
C ARG A 282 27.86 -5.74 -17.98
N ARG A 283 27.23 -4.97 -18.88
CA ARG A 283 25.95 -4.31 -18.60
C ARG A 283 24.82 -5.34 -18.60
N CYS A 284 23.74 -5.04 -17.88
CA CYS A 284 22.56 -5.90 -17.89
C CYS A 284 22.01 -6.05 -19.31
N GLN A 285 21.96 -7.29 -19.82
CA GLN A 285 21.48 -7.65 -21.16
C GLN A 285 20.04 -7.19 -21.47
N PHE A 286 19.23 -6.95 -20.44
CA PHE A 286 17.84 -6.53 -20.59
C PHE A 286 17.67 -5.01 -20.56
N LEU A 287 18.74 -4.23 -20.38
CA LEU A 287 18.69 -2.78 -20.42
C LEU A 287 19.29 -2.27 -21.74
N PRO A 288 18.46 -1.79 -22.67
CA PRO A 288 18.92 -1.27 -23.96
C PRO A 288 19.96 -0.14 -23.82
N SER A 289 20.89 -0.06 -24.77
CA SER A 289 21.87 1.04 -24.88
C SER A 289 21.19 2.36 -25.24
N MET A 290 21.93 3.48 -25.19
CA MET A 290 21.39 4.79 -25.59
C MET A 290 21.00 4.83 -27.08
N GLU A 291 21.66 4.03 -27.92
CA GLU A 291 21.37 3.91 -29.35
C GLU A 291 20.10 3.07 -29.61
N GLU A 292 19.71 2.23 -28.65
CA GLU A 292 18.54 1.34 -28.72
C GLU A 292 17.35 1.87 -27.93
N GLU A 293 17.29 3.18 -27.72
CA GLU A 293 16.25 3.81 -26.90
C GLU A 293 14.83 3.56 -27.45
N TYR A 294 14.70 3.35 -28.76
CA TYR A 294 13.45 2.98 -29.42
C TYR A 294 12.85 1.68 -28.87
N ILE A 295 13.66 0.72 -28.40
CA ILE A 295 13.19 -0.55 -27.81
C ILE A 295 12.49 -0.29 -26.48
N ILE A 296 13.04 0.60 -25.64
CA ILE A 296 12.40 0.98 -24.38
C ILE A 296 11.14 1.79 -24.66
N ASN A 297 11.12 2.62 -25.71
CA ASN A 297 9.95 3.40 -26.11
C ASN A 297 8.83 2.51 -26.67
N ASP A 298 9.15 1.48 -27.44
CA ASP A 298 8.16 0.49 -27.90
C ASP A 298 7.58 -0.31 -26.72
N PHE A 299 8.44 -0.72 -25.78
CA PHE A 299 7.98 -1.37 -24.55
C PHE A 299 7.15 -0.44 -23.66
N LYS A 300 7.47 0.87 -23.62
CA LYS A 300 6.65 1.90 -22.96
C LYS A 300 5.25 1.93 -23.56
N ASP A 301 5.15 1.98 -24.88
CA ASP A 301 3.87 2.02 -25.59
C ASP A 301 3.09 0.71 -25.37
N GLN A 302 3.77 -0.44 -25.34
CA GLN A 302 3.18 -1.74 -24.98
C GLN A 302 2.64 -1.76 -23.54
N ILE A 303 3.33 -1.12 -22.58
CA ILE A 303 2.84 -1.00 -21.20
C ILE A 303 1.57 -0.16 -21.15
N LEU A 304 1.53 0.98 -21.85
CA LEU A 304 0.39 1.90 -21.84
C LEU A 304 -0.80 1.39 -22.65
N ALA A 305 -0.57 0.46 -23.57
CA ALA A 305 -1.59 -0.11 -24.45
C ALA A 305 -2.63 -0.96 -23.72
N SER A 306 -2.23 -1.68 -22.66
CA SER A 306 -3.15 -2.49 -21.86
C SER A 306 -2.74 -2.52 -20.38
N PRO A 307 -3.70 -2.44 -19.44
CA PRO A 307 -3.41 -2.54 -18.02
C PRO A 307 -2.71 -3.85 -17.68
N LYS A 308 -1.52 -3.75 -17.07
CA LYS A 308 -0.69 -4.88 -16.66
C LYS A 308 -0.40 -4.78 -15.16
N ASP A 309 -0.58 -5.88 -14.44
CA ASP A 309 -0.11 -5.98 -13.06
C ASP A 309 1.42 -6.15 -12.99
N ILE A 310 1.98 -6.28 -11.78
CA ILE A 310 3.43 -6.40 -11.60
C ILE A 310 3.98 -7.69 -12.23
N GLU A 311 3.22 -8.79 -12.18
CA GLU A 311 3.63 -10.09 -12.74
C GLU A 311 3.45 -10.14 -14.26
N ASP A 312 2.40 -9.51 -14.79
CA ASP A 312 2.14 -9.29 -16.20
C ASP A 312 3.23 -8.41 -16.81
N LEU A 313 3.65 -7.34 -16.13
CA LEU A 313 4.77 -6.49 -16.55
C LEU A 313 6.08 -7.28 -16.59
N ALA A 314 6.35 -8.09 -15.57
CA ALA A 314 7.53 -8.95 -15.55
C ALA A 314 7.50 -9.95 -16.71
N SER A 315 6.33 -10.52 -17.01
CA SER A 315 6.12 -11.46 -18.12
C SER A 315 6.26 -10.78 -19.48
N ALA A 316 5.69 -9.57 -19.66
CA ALA A 316 5.83 -8.78 -20.87
C ALA A 316 7.30 -8.42 -21.14
N GLY A 317 8.06 -8.02 -20.12
CA GLY A 317 9.49 -7.74 -20.32
C GLY A 317 10.32 -8.99 -20.64
N ARG A 318 9.95 -10.17 -20.13
CA ARG A 318 10.56 -11.44 -20.58
C ARG A 318 10.26 -11.73 -22.05
N MET A 319 9.06 -11.38 -22.52
CA MET A 319 8.66 -11.57 -23.92
C MET A 319 9.41 -10.63 -24.86
N SER A 320 9.53 -9.36 -24.48
CA SER A 320 10.17 -8.32 -25.28
C SER A 320 11.69 -8.25 -25.06
N ASN A 321 12.26 -9.05 -24.15
CA ASN A 321 13.66 -8.98 -23.69
C ASN A 321 14.07 -7.58 -23.17
N VAL A 322 13.13 -6.84 -22.58
CA VAL A 322 13.36 -5.49 -22.03
C VAL A 322 13.14 -5.49 -20.53
N CYS A 323 13.94 -4.72 -19.79
CA CYS A 323 13.85 -4.59 -18.35
C CYS A 323 12.52 -3.93 -17.92
N PRO A 324 11.61 -4.67 -17.23
CA PRO A 324 10.32 -4.15 -16.79
C PRO A 324 10.44 -2.97 -15.82
N TYR A 325 11.46 -2.97 -14.96
CA TYR A 325 11.67 -1.94 -13.95
C TYR A 325 11.96 -0.55 -14.54
N PHE A 326 12.81 -0.49 -15.57
CA PHE A 326 13.12 0.79 -16.24
C PHE A 326 12.04 1.17 -17.26
N GLY A 327 11.44 0.19 -17.95
CA GLY A 327 10.32 0.41 -18.86
C GLY A 327 9.10 1.04 -18.17
N SER A 328 8.65 0.45 -17.05
CA SER A 328 7.54 1.00 -16.26
C SER A 328 7.80 2.42 -15.75
N ARG A 329 9.03 2.73 -15.33
CA ARG A 329 9.39 4.09 -14.90
C ARG A 329 9.38 5.12 -16.04
N LYS A 330 9.75 4.72 -17.25
CA LYS A 330 9.67 5.57 -18.43
C LYS A 330 8.22 5.82 -18.89
N ALA A 331 7.29 4.94 -18.51
CA ALA A 331 5.86 5.09 -18.79
C ALA A 331 5.12 6.02 -17.80
N ILE A 332 5.72 6.35 -16.64
CA ILE A 332 5.11 7.21 -15.60
C ILE A 332 4.63 8.58 -16.12
N PRO A 333 5.36 9.29 -17.00
CA PRO A 333 4.91 10.58 -17.53
C PRO A 333 3.54 10.51 -18.23
N GLN A 334 3.20 9.39 -18.86
CA GLN A 334 1.96 9.20 -19.64
C GLN A 334 0.93 8.30 -18.94
N ALA A 335 1.26 7.78 -17.76
CA ALA A 335 0.39 6.91 -16.97
C ALA A 335 -0.57 7.71 -16.09
N GLU A 336 -1.81 7.26 -16.04
CA GLU A 336 -2.87 7.83 -15.20
C GLU A 336 -2.85 7.26 -13.78
N LYS A 337 -2.08 6.18 -13.51
CA LYS A 337 -2.00 5.53 -12.18
C LYS A 337 -0.66 4.89 -11.83
N SER A 338 -0.23 4.96 -10.54
CA SER A 338 1.05 4.44 -10.01
C SER A 338 1.01 4.14 -8.48
N SER A 339 1.82 3.18 -7.98
CA SER A 339 1.81 2.65 -6.57
C SER A 339 3.21 2.44 -5.94
N ARG A 340 3.39 2.50 -4.60
CA ARG A 340 4.71 2.29 -3.90
C ARG A 340 4.56 1.64 -2.51
N GLU A 341 5.62 0.97 -2.03
CA GLU A 341 5.75 0.36 -0.68
C GLU A 341 6.81 1.09 0.18
N ALA A 342 6.72 0.96 1.53
CA ALA A 342 7.63 1.58 2.52
C ALA A 342 8.37 0.51 3.37
N LEU A 343 9.57 0.84 3.88
CA LEU A 343 10.50 -0.07 4.57
C LEU A 343 10.98 0.53 5.91
N GLY A 344 11.22 -0.34 6.91
CA GLY A 344 11.84 -0.02 8.21
C GLY A 344 13.17 -0.79 8.42
N ILE A 345 14.04 -0.32 9.32
CA ILE A 345 15.47 -0.69 9.40
C ILE A 345 15.93 -0.89 10.86
N ASP A 346 16.89 -1.80 11.04
CA ASP A 346 17.60 -2.12 12.30
C ASP A 346 19.15 -1.96 12.11
N LEU A 347 19.89 -1.77 13.21
CA LEU A 347 21.26 -1.22 13.23
C LEU A 347 22.27 -2.04 14.06
N THR A 348 23.49 -2.22 13.54
CA THR A 348 24.69 -2.63 14.33
C THR A 348 25.84 -1.64 14.13
N ASN A 349 26.09 -0.76 15.11
CA ASN A 349 27.01 0.41 15.02
C ASN A 349 28.51 0.04 15.05
N GLN A 350 28.91 -1.03 15.74
CA GLN A 350 30.33 -1.37 15.96
C GLN A 350 31.05 -1.84 14.68
N THR A 351 30.32 -2.49 13.78
CA THR A 351 30.84 -2.99 12.51
C THR A 351 31.15 -1.81 11.56
N SER A 352 30.26 -0.84 11.44
CA SER A 352 30.42 0.34 10.58
C SER A 352 31.69 1.16 10.87
N PHE A 353 32.00 1.42 12.15
CA PHE A 353 33.18 2.20 12.52
C PHE A 353 34.49 1.54 12.08
N ALA A 354 34.65 0.24 12.34
CA ALA A 354 35.83 -0.51 11.98
C ALA A 354 36.01 -0.58 10.45
N GLN A 355 34.93 -0.81 9.71
CA GLN A 355 34.96 -0.90 8.25
C GLN A 355 35.42 0.43 7.60
N VAL A 356 34.87 1.56 8.02
CA VAL A 356 35.24 2.88 7.47
C VAL A 356 36.68 3.24 7.83
N GLY A 357 37.12 2.94 9.06
CA GLY A 357 38.49 3.19 9.52
C GLY A 357 39.54 2.43 8.70
N THR A 358 39.34 1.12 8.51
CA THR A 358 40.24 0.26 7.72
C THR A 358 40.30 0.70 6.26
N TYR A 359 39.16 1.08 5.67
CA TYR A 359 39.12 1.60 4.31
C TYR A 359 39.89 2.92 4.16
N LEU A 360 39.68 3.87 5.08
CA LEU A 360 40.37 5.16 5.05
C LEU A 360 41.89 5.00 5.19
N ALA A 361 42.36 4.10 6.07
CA ALA A 361 43.78 3.81 6.24
C ALA A 361 44.44 3.29 4.96
N LYS A 362 43.76 2.41 4.22
CA LYS A 362 44.28 1.82 2.97
C LYS A 362 44.24 2.77 1.78
N PHE A 363 43.15 3.53 1.63
CA PHE A 363 42.89 4.33 0.43
C PHE A 363 43.17 5.83 0.59
N ARG A 364 43.79 6.26 1.70
CA ARG A 364 44.09 7.68 1.99
C ARG A 364 44.75 8.43 0.85
N ASN A 365 45.70 7.83 0.12
CA ASN A 365 46.45 8.52 -0.94
C ASN A 365 45.73 8.51 -2.30
N ARG A 366 44.58 7.83 -2.41
CA ARG A 366 43.82 7.63 -3.67
C ARG A 366 42.47 8.36 -3.68
N LEU A 367 42.07 8.93 -2.55
CA LEU A 367 40.82 9.68 -2.41
C LEU A 367 41.05 11.16 -2.72
N SER A 368 40.08 11.80 -3.39
CA SER A 368 40.08 13.26 -3.54
C SER A 368 40.03 13.93 -2.16
N ALA A 369 40.54 15.17 -2.06
CA ALA A 369 40.56 15.93 -0.82
C ALA A 369 39.15 16.08 -0.21
N GLN A 370 38.13 16.29 -1.04
CA GLN A 370 36.72 16.38 -0.62
C GLN A 370 36.19 15.04 -0.08
N ASN A 371 36.37 13.94 -0.81
CA ASN A 371 35.90 12.61 -0.39
C ASN A 371 36.57 12.16 0.92
N MET A 372 37.86 12.46 1.05
CA MET A 372 38.62 12.21 2.27
C MET A 372 38.09 13.03 3.45
N LEU A 373 37.72 14.29 3.23
CA LEU A 373 37.14 15.15 4.25
C LEU A 373 35.81 14.58 4.76
N HIS A 374 34.90 14.18 3.87
CA HIS A 374 33.62 13.57 4.26
C HIS A 374 33.81 12.27 5.06
N LEU A 375 34.70 11.38 4.62
CA LEU A 375 35.00 10.15 5.36
C LEU A 375 35.68 10.42 6.70
N LYS A 376 36.59 11.39 6.80
CA LYS A 376 37.19 11.80 8.08
C LYS A 376 36.14 12.36 9.04
N ARG A 377 35.18 13.15 8.55
CA ARG A 377 34.05 13.65 9.34
C ARG A 377 33.15 12.52 9.83
N LEU A 378 32.85 11.54 8.96
CA LEU A 378 32.08 10.35 9.33
C LEU A 378 32.79 9.50 10.40
N VAL A 379 34.10 9.26 10.26
CA VAL A 379 34.89 8.55 11.28
C VAL A 379 34.90 9.32 12.61
N ALA A 380 35.05 10.65 12.58
CA ALA A 380 34.99 11.46 13.79
C ALA A 380 33.62 11.36 14.49
N PHE A 381 32.52 11.38 13.72
CA PHE A 381 31.17 11.18 14.25
C PHE A 381 31.01 9.79 14.87
N LEU A 382 31.37 8.73 14.15
CA LEU A 382 31.23 7.36 14.65
C LEU A 382 32.13 7.08 15.88
N ASP A 383 33.34 7.65 15.94
CA ASP A 383 34.21 7.53 17.11
C ASP A 383 33.61 8.24 18.33
N ALA A 384 33.09 9.46 18.14
CA ALA A 384 32.42 10.20 19.21
C ALA A 384 31.18 9.45 19.72
N LEU A 385 30.35 8.94 18.82
CA LEU A 385 29.17 8.15 19.16
C LEU A 385 29.54 6.87 19.90
N ARG A 386 30.56 6.14 19.45
CA ARG A 386 31.05 4.92 20.12
C ARG A 386 31.55 5.19 21.54
N LYS A 387 32.32 6.26 21.73
CA LYS A 387 32.84 6.67 23.04
C LYS A 387 31.69 7.01 23.99
N TYR A 388 30.78 7.88 23.54
CA TYR A 388 29.60 8.26 24.32
C TYR A 388 28.75 7.05 24.74
N LEU A 389 28.47 6.11 23.82
CA LEU A 389 27.68 4.92 24.15
C LEU A 389 28.41 3.98 25.13
N SER A 390 29.74 3.92 25.08
CA SER A 390 30.55 3.13 26.01
C SER A 390 30.59 3.74 27.41
N ASP A 391 30.74 5.07 27.49
CA ASP A 391 30.69 5.80 28.77
C ASP A 391 29.29 5.70 29.40
N TRP A 392 28.25 5.92 28.59
CA TRP A 392 26.86 5.77 28.99
C TRP A 392 26.55 4.36 29.51
N LYS A 393 27.07 3.32 28.85
CA LYS A 393 26.92 1.93 29.30
C LYS A 393 27.53 1.73 30.69
N GLN A 394 28.73 2.28 30.94
CA GLN A 394 29.39 2.15 32.25
C GLN A 394 28.63 2.89 33.36
N GLU A 395 28.09 4.07 33.06
CA GLU A 395 27.27 4.84 33.99
C GLU A 395 25.92 4.16 34.26
N SER A 396 25.27 3.62 33.23
CA SER A 396 23.98 2.91 33.31
C SER A 396 24.10 1.55 34.02
N LEU A 397 25.28 0.92 34.04
CA LEU A 397 25.53 -0.26 34.87
C LEU A 397 25.79 0.08 36.35
N LYS A 398 26.27 1.31 36.64
CA LYS A 398 26.55 1.79 38.00
C LYS A 398 25.33 2.45 38.67
N GLY A 399 24.55 3.20 37.91
CA GLY A 399 23.28 3.78 38.34
C GLY A 399 22.11 2.88 37.95
N SER A 400 21.03 2.84 38.73
CA SER A 400 19.83 2.04 38.41
C SER A 400 19.03 2.55 37.18
N ARG A 401 19.66 3.26 36.24
CA ARG A 401 19.04 3.91 35.08
C ARG A 401 19.17 3.01 33.84
N LYS A 402 18.11 2.26 33.53
CA LYS A 402 18.09 1.31 32.38
C LYS A 402 17.78 1.94 31.03
N THR A 403 17.22 3.16 31.02
CA THR A 403 16.78 3.83 29.79
C THR A 403 16.96 5.34 29.90
N GLU A 404 17.41 5.97 28.81
CA GLU A 404 17.53 7.42 28.68
C GLU A 404 16.86 7.89 27.38
N VAL A 405 16.21 9.06 27.43
CA VAL A 405 15.60 9.73 26.28
C VAL A 405 16.33 11.05 26.04
N LEU A 406 16.67 11.32 24.79
CA LEU A 406 17.38 12.51 24.34
C LEU A 406 16.67 13.09 23.11
N SER A 407 16.86 14.39 22.89
CA SER A 407 16.59 14.97 21.57
C SER A 407 17.78 14.80 20.63
N ALA A 408 17.57 14.97 19.32
CA ALA A 408 18.67 14.94 18.35
C ALA A 408 19.73 16.01 18.68
N ALA A 409 19.32 17.24 18.95
CA ALA A 409 20.22 18.33 19.33
C ALA A 409 21.02 18.02 20.60
N GLU A 410 20.36 17.47 21.62
CA GLU A 410 21.00 17.13 22.90
C GLU A 410 22.02 15.99 22.75
N LEU A 411 21.72 14.98 21.93
CA LEU A 411 22.72 13.96 21.60
C LEU A 411 23.93 14.61 20.92
N LEU A 412 23.73 15.46 19.92
CA LEU A 412 24.83 16.12 19.20
C LEU A 412 25.69 17.00 20.12
N GLU A 413 25.07 17.69 21.07
CA GLU A 413 25.79 18.47 22.09
C GLU A 413 26.64 17.56 22.98
N ARG A 414 26.09 16.42 23.44
CA ARG A 414 26.80 15.43 24.25
C ARG A 414 27.92 14.72 23.48
N LEU A 415 27.82 14.56 22.16
CA LEU A 415 28.89 14.05 21.31
C LEU A 415 30.05 15.04 21.14
N GLY A 416 29.87 16.31 21.54
CA GLY A 416 30.89 17.32 21.65
C GLY A 416 30.88 18.38 20.55
N ARG A 417 31.47 19.55 20.84
CA ARG A 417 31.45 20.75 19.99
C ARG A 417 31.96 20.53 18.55
N ARG A 418 32.91 19.60 18.37
CA ARG A 418 33.45 19.26 17.04
C ARG A 418 32.42 18.58 16.13
N ILE A 419 31.47 17.84 16.72
CA ILE A 419 30.42 17.12 16.01
C ILE A 419 29.26 18.05 15.66
N VAL A 420 28.92 18.99 16.54
CA VAL A 420 27.86 20.01 16.29
C VAL A 420 28.15 20.84 15.03
N GLY A 421 29.41 21.17 14.77
CA GLY A 421 29.82 21.89 13.56
C GLY A 421 29.91 21.04 12.27
N LEU A 422 29.60 19.74 12.33
CA LEU A 422 29.61 18.89 11.15
C LEU A 422 28.34 19.08 10.33
N ASN A 423 28.50 19.36 9.05
CA ASN A 423 27.39 19.32 8.11
C ASN A 423 27.00 17.86 7.83
N MET A 424 26.06 17.32 8.61
CA MET A 424 25.59 15.93 8.51
C MET A 424 24.89 15.67 7.17
N LEU A 425 24.12 16.64 6.66
CA LEU A 425 23.46 16.54 5.36
C LEU A 425 24.48 16.36 4.23
N ALA A 426 25.61 17.07 4.27
CA ALA A 426 26.67 16.90 3.29
C ALA A 426 27.38 15.53 3.39
N ILE A 427 27.44 14.92 4.58
CA ILE A 427 27.97 13.56 4.77
C ILE A 427 26.97 12.53 4.21
N GLU A 428 25.69 12.69 4.52
CA GLU A 428 24.61 11.84 4.01
C GLU A 428 24.53 11.90 2.47
N GLN A 429 24.51 13.10 1.89
CA GLN A 429 24.50 13.29 0.44
C GLN A 429 25.73 12.68 -0.22
N TYR A 430 26.90 12.80 0.42
CA TYR A 430 28.12 12.13 -0.05
C TYR A 430 27.99 10.61 0.01
N LEU A 431 27.50 10.03 1.12
CA LEU A 431 27.29 8.58 1.24
C LEU A 431 26.34 8.05 0.16
N ARG A 432 25.25 8.77 -0.11
CA ARG A 432 24.29 8.46 -1.18
C ARG A 432 24.88 8.56 -2.58
N SER A 433 25.48 9.69 -2.91
CA SER A 433 25.95 9.98 -4.28
C SER A 433 27.21 9.19 -4.65
N SER A 434 28.15 9.05 -3.71
CA SER A 434 29.45 8.41 -3.95
C SER A 434 29.41 6.88 -3.95
N LYS A 435 28.35 6.29 -3.40
CA LYS A 435 28.20 4.83 -3.21
C LYS A 435 29.34 4.21 -2.40
N ILE A 436 30.04 5.02 -1.61
CA ILE A 436 31.25 4.61 -0.87
C ILE A 436 30.95 3.55 0.20
N ALA A 437 29.74 3.55 0.76
CA ALA A 437 29.26 2.57 1.73
C ALA A 437 29.48 1.12 1.28
N ARG A 438 29.24 0.85 0.00
CA ARG A 438 29.43 -0.49 -0.59
C ARG A 438 30.89 -0.85 -0.78
N LYS A 439 31.70 0.11 -1.23
CA LYS A 439 33.15 -0.10 -1.43
C LYS A 439 33.82 -0.43 -0.10
N ILE A 440 33.33 0.20 0.98
CA ILE A 440 33.76 -0.06 2.34
C ILE A 440 33.30 -1.45 2.81
N ALA A 441 32.02 -1.80 2.64
CA ALA A 441 31.49 -3.11 3.02
C ALA A 441 32.17 -4.27 2.26
N SER A 442 32.24 -4.19 0.93
CA SER A 442 32.89 -5.20 0.07
C SER A 442 34.39 -5.36 0.37
N TYR A 443 35.08 -4.24 0.66
CA TYR A 443 36.49 -4.32 1.07
C TYR A 443 36.64 -4.98 2.43
N ALA A 444 35.78 -4.65 3.40
CA ALA A 444 35.83 -5.26 4.72
C ALA A 444 35.54 -6.77 4.70
N GLU A 445 34.58 -7.22 3.89
CA GLU A 445 34.33 -8.64 3.65
C GLU A 445 35.56 -9.33 3.06
N LYS A 446 36.19 -8.71 2.06
CA LYS A 446 37.40 -9.26 1.43
C LYS A 446 38.60 -9.30 2.39
N VAL A 447 38.71 -8.35 3.32
CA VAL A 447 39.74 -8.35 4.36
C VAL A 447 39.46 -9.47 5.36
N ALA A 448 38.21 -9.62 5.82
CA ALA A 448 37.82 -10.71 6.70
C ALA A 448 38.06 -12.10 6.07
N GLU A 449 37.76 -12.27 4.77
CA GLU A 449 38.03 -13.50 4.03
C GLU A 449 39.52 -13.82 3.87
N ASN A 450 40.39 -12.80 3.88
CA ASN A 450 41.84 -13.00 3.84
C ASN A 450 42.44 -13.28 5.23
N GLU A 451 41.80 -12.81 6.31
CA GLU A 451 42.23 -13.03 7.69
C GLU A 451 41.78 -14.41 8.22
N THR A 452 40.61 -14.90 7.81
CA THR A 452 40.16 -16.28 8.07
C THR A 452 40.60 -17.18 6.93
N GLY A 453 41.83 -17.71 6.98
CA GLY A 453 42.40 -18.53 5.91
C GLY A 453 41.45 -19.62 5.39
N SER A 454 41.39 -19.75 4.06
CA SER A 454 40.69 -20.77 3.25
C SER A 454 40.16 -22.01 4.02
N GLN A 455 38.94 -21.93 4.53
CA GLN A 455 38.08 -23.11 4.67
C GLN A 455 36.83 -22.91 3.81
N LYS A 456 36.87 -23.53 2.62
CA LYS A 456 35.68 -23.77 1.81
C LYS A 456 34.81 -24.81 2.54
N GLY A 457 33.62 -24.40 2.96
CA GLY A 457 32.56 -25.33 3.37
C GLY A 457 32.13 -25.21 4.83
N SER A 458 31.30 -24.21 5.13
CA SER A 458 30.38 -24.25 6.27
C SER A 458 29.30 -23.18 6.04
N ASN A 459 28.04 -23.56 6.23
CA ASN A 459 26.83 -22.79 5.95
C ASN A 459 26.90 -21.33 6.44
N ARG A 460 27.02 -20.38 5.51
CA ARG A 460 27.04 -18.94 5.80
C ARG A 460 25.63 -18.42 6.11
N SER A 461 25.20 -18.50 7.37
CA SER A 461 24.08 -17.72 7.92
C SER A 461 24.52 -16.25 8.10
N GLY A 462 24.21 -15.38 7.13
CA GLY A 462 24.58 -13.96 7.20
C GLY A 462 24.60 -13.20 5.87
N LYS A 463 24.36 -13.86 4.72
CA LYS A 463 24.17 -13.17 3.43
C LYS A 463 22.74 -12.62 3.33
N GLY A 464 22.51 -11.46 3.93
CA GLY A 464 21.21 -10.78 3.85
C GLY A 464 21.00 -9.61 4.80
N SER A 465 22.02 -9.19 5.57
CA SER A 465 21.92 -7.96 6.37
C SER A 465 22.19 -6.73 5.50
N ILE A 466 21.40 -5.68 5.72
CA ILE A 466 21.65 -4.35 5.15
C ILE A 466 23.10 -3.96 5.51
N PRO A 467 23.92 -3.47 4.56
CA PRO A 467 25.28 -3.03 4.89
C PRO A 467 25.23 -2.05 6.07
N PRO A 468 26.01 -2.27 7.15
CA PRO A 468 25.91 -1.49 8.39
C PRO A 468 25.99 0.03 8.20
N LEU A 469 26.62 0.49 7.12
CA LEU A 469 26.75 1.91 6.79
C LEU A 469 25.49 2.55 6.19
N HIS A 470 24.57 1.79 5.58
CA HIS A 470 23.28 2.33 5.14
C HIS A 470 22.40 2.68 6.33
N SER A 471 22.41 1.84 7.36
CA SER A 471 21.69 2.16 8.57
C SER A 471 22.30 3.38 9.31
N VAL A 472 23.62 3.62 9.16
CA VAL A 472 24.27 4.86 9.63
C VAL A 472 23.84 6.07 8.80
N GLU A 473 23.67 5.92 7.49
CA GLU A 473 23.11 6.95 6.60
C GLU A 473 21.70 7.36 7.07
N ASP A 474 20.83 6.39 7.36
CA ASP A 474 19.47 6.67 7.85
C ASP A 474 19.47 7.32 9.24
N LEU A 475 20.39 6.93 10.12
CA LEU A 475 20.59 7.58 11.41
C LEU A 475 21.04 9.03 11.23
N LEU A 476 21.99 9.31 10.34
CA LEU A 476 22.44 10.69 10.06
C LEU A 476 21.33 11.56 9.50
N LEU A 477 20.49 11.01 8.62
CA LEU A 477 19.33 11.72 8.10
C LEU A 477 18.30 12.00 9.21
N SER A 478 18.06 11.03 10.08
CA SER A 478 17.16 11.17 11.23
C SER A 478 17.67 12.23 12.22
N LEU A 479 18.98 12.31 12.44
CA LEU A 479 19.62 13.32 13.29
C LEU A 479 19.64 14.72 12.69
N ALA A 480 19.52 14.84 11.36
CA ALA A 480 19.45 16.12 10.66
C ALA A 480 18.03 16.72 10.65
N GLY A 481 17.00 15.96 11.08
CA GLY A 481 15.63 16.43 11.23
C GLY A 481 15.45 17.47 12.34
N ALA A 482 14.28 18.12 12.40
CA ALA A 482 14.03 19.10 13.46
C ALA A 482 13.99 18.41 14.83
N THR A 483 14.46 19.12 15.87
CA THR A 483 14.51 18.58 17.25
C THR A 483 13.12 18.20 17.80
N GLU A 484 12.07 18.78 17.23
CA GLU A 484 10.68 18.50 17.58
C GLU A 484 10.14 17.24 16.89
N ASP A 485 10.75 16.81 15.79
CA ASP A 485 10.21 15.75 14.94
C ASP A 485 10.42 14.34 15.52
N GLY A 486 11.40 14.16 16.41
CA GLY A 486 11.69 12.85 16.97
C GLY A 486 12.45 12.85 18.30
N ARG A 487 12.56 11.66 18.89
CA ARG A 487 13.29 11.40 20.15
C ARG A 487 14.24 10.23 19.97
N ILE A 488 15.33 10.24 20.71
CA ILE A 488 16.32 9.17 20.71
C ILE A 488 16.23 8.47 22.05
N THR A 489 16.07 7.16 22.03
CA THR A 489 16.09 6.34 23.24
C THR A 489 17.33 5.47 23.26
N LEU A 490 18.01 5.46 24.40
CA LEU A 490 19.11 4.56 24.71
C LEU A 490 18.62 3.54 25.72
N SER A 491 18.71 2.25 25.37
CA SER A 491 18.36 1.13 26.25
C SER A 491 19.50 0.11 26.29
N ILE A 492 19.59 -0.62 27.40
CA ILE A 492 20.42 -1.82 27.48
C ILE A 492 19.51 -3.02 27.20
N GLU A 493 19.72 -3.69 26.07
CA GLU A 493 18.96 -4.88 25.64
C GLU A 493 19.93 -6.07 25.42
N GLY A 494 19.39 -7.29 25.29
CA GLY A 494 20.15 -8.51 25.02
C GLY A 494 20.23 -9.52 26.18
N VAL A 495 20.48 -10.79 25.83
CA VAL A 495 20.70 -11.89 26.78
C VAL A 495 21.97 -11.55 27.58
N ASN A 496 21.82 -11.16 28.84
CA ASN A 496 22.86 -10.64 29.78
C ASN A 496 23.08 -9.11 29.81
N GLY A 497 22.27 -8.28 29.13
CA GLY A 497 22.36 -6.82 29.25
C GLY A 497 23.69 -6.22 28.75
N GLN A 498 24.28 -6.81 27.71
CA GLN A 498 25.58 -6.41 27.19
C GLN A 498 25.52 -5.46 25.99
N GLU A 499 24.37 -5.22 25.38
CA GLU A 499 24.27 -4.39 24.18
C GLU A 499 23.52 -3.08 24.46
N VAL A 500 24.09 -1.97 23.99
CA VAL A 500 23.42 -0.67 24.00
C VAL A 500 22.70 -0.51 22.69
N VAL A 501 21.39 -0.32 22.76
CA VAL A 501 20.52 -0.10 21.62
C VAL A 501 20.14 1.37 21.57
N ILE A 502 20.36 1.99 20.41
CA ILE A 502 19.93 3.35 20.12
C ILE A 502 18.76 3.28 19.13
N LYS A 503 17.63 3.88 19.51
CA LYS A 503 16.41 3.94 18.68
C LYS A 503 16.07 5.41 18.44
N TYR A 504 15.82 5.76 17.18
CA TYR A 504 15.23 7.04 16.82
C TYR A 504 13.73 6.85 16.59
N HIS A 505 12.92 7.57 17.36
CA HIS A 505 11.47 7.56 17.31
C HIS A 505 10.99 8.82 16.61
N LEU A 506 10.47 8.67 15.37
CA LEU A 506 9.79 9.76 14.68
C LEU A 506 8.42 10.01 15.33
N LEU A 507 8.23 11.20 15.89
CA LEU A 507 6.99 11.63 16.53
C LEU A 507 6.13 12.48 15.59
N ASN A 508 6.76 13.25 14.69
CA ASN A 508 6.08 14.13 13.74
C ASN A 508 6.19 13.63 12.28
N PRO A 509 5.17 12.92 11.76
CA PRO A 509 5.14 12.51 10.37
C PRO A 509 4.68 13.63 9.40
N ALA A 510 4.14 14.75 9.91
CA ALA A 510 3.52 15.77 9.07
C ALA A 510 4.45 16.42 8.02
N PRO A 511 5.73 16.76 8.32
CA PRO A 511 6.60 17.40 7.34
C PRO A 511 6.83 16.53 6.10
N HIS A 512 6.99 15.23 6.29
CA HIS A 512 7.19 14.26 5.22
C HIS A 512 5.93 14.08 4.36
N PHE A 513 4.75 14.15 4.99
CA PHE A 513 3.47 14.04 4.28
C PHE A 513 3.05 15.34 3.60
N ARG A 514 3.51 16.49 4.11
CA ARG A 514 3.22 17.82 3.57
C ARG A 514 3.64 17.96 2.12
N GLU A 515 4.80 17.44 1.72
CA GLU A 515 5.24 17.45 0.32
C GLU A 515 4.23 16.79 -0.61
N VAL A 516 3.58 15.71 -0.16
CA VAL A 516 2.54 15.02 -0.93
C VAL A 516 1.27 15.85 -1.01
N VAL A 517 0.87 16.49 0.09
CA VAL A 517 -0.33 17.34 0.16
C VAL A 517 -0.18 18.61 -0.68
N ASP A 518 1.00 19.21 -0.68
CA ASP A 518 1.29 20.44 -1.41
C ASP A 518 1.43 20.18 -2.92
N ALA A 519 1.95 19.01 -3.31
CA ALA A 519 2.07 18.62 -4.72
C ALA A 519 0.76 18.10 -5.34
N ALA A 520 -0.11 17.47 -4.54
CA ALA A 520 -1.35 16.88 -5.04
C ALA A 520 -2.51 17.88 -5.06
N ARG A 521 -3.38 17.79 -6.08
CA ARG A 521 -4.65 18.53 -6.11
C ARG A 521 -5.54 18.16 -4.91
N SER A 522 -5.66 16.86 -4.64
CA SER A 522 -6.53 16.28 -3.61
C SER A 522 -5.88 15.02 -3.07
N VAL A 523 -6.01 14.77 -1.77
CA VAL A 523 -5.48 13.57 -1.10
C VAL A 523 -6.63 12.81 -0.44
N ILE A 524 -6.79 11.53 -0.80
CA ILE A 524 -7.85 10.67 -0.28
C ILE A 524 -7.23 9.61 0.62
N LEU A 525 -7.51 9.67 1.92
CA LEU A 525 -7.15 8.64 2.89
C LEU A 525 -8.34 7.72 3.14
N ALA A 526 -8.41 6.60 2.43
CA ALA A 526 -9.52 5.66 2.55
C ALA A 526 -9.12 4.38 3.31
N GLY A 527 -9.86 4.05 4.36
CA GLY A 527 -9.62 2.84 5.16
C GLY A 527 -10.89 2.20 5.70
N GLY A 528 -10.78 0.93 6.09
CA GLY A 528 -11.90 0.16 6.63
C GLY A 528 -12.33 0.59 8.03
N THR A 529 -11.38 1.13 8.79
CA THR A 529 -11.40 1.23 10.25
C THR A 529 -10.61 2.47 10.65
N MET A 530 -10.96 3.60 10.02
CA MET A 530 -10.29 4.90 10.20
C MET A 530 -10.88 5.67 11.39
N SER A 531 -11.99 5.19 11.97
CA SER A 531 -12.57 5.78 13.16
C SER A 531 -11.83 5.34 14.43
N PRO A 532 -11.46 6.29 15.31
CA PRO A 532 -11.67 7.74 15.22
C PRO A 532 -10.66 8.49 14.33
N MET A 533 -11.14 9.46 13.53
CA MET A 533 -10.32 10.19 12.54
C MET A 533 -9.62 11.45 13.09
N SER A 534 -9.99 11.91 14.30
CA SER A 534 -9.48 13.15 14.92
C SER A 534 -7.95 13.15 15.06
N ASP A 535 -7.37 12.00 15.39
CA ASP A 535 -5.92 11.81 15.51
C ASP A 535 -5.18 12.06 14.18
N ILE A 536 -5.75 11.58 13.07
CA ILE A 536 -5.13 11.69 11.75
C ILE A 536 -5.12 13.16 11.32
N VAL A 537 -6.26 13.85 11.53
CA VAL A 537 -6.39 15.29 11.27
C VAL A 537 -5.40 16.08 12.14
N SER A 538 -5.35 15.80 13.43
CA SER A 538 -4.52 16.55 14.36
C SER A 538 -3.02 16.33 14.14
N GLN A 539 -2.60 15.11 13.78
CA GLN A 539 -1.18 14.79 13.62
C GLN A 539 -0.64 15.10 12.23
N LEU A 540 -1.39 14.83 11.15
CA LEU A 540 -0.89 15.00 9.77
C LEU A 540 -1.28 16.34 9.14
N PHE A 541 -2.46 16.86 9.48
CA PHE A 541 -3.08 17.98 8.76
C PHE A 541 -3.28 19.22 9.63
N SER A 542 -2.55 19.32 10.73
CA SER A 542 -2.58 20.47 11.65
C SER A 542 -2.30 21.82 10.98
N HIS A 543 -1.55 21.82 9.88
CA HIS A 543 -1.13 23.01 9.13
C HIS A 543 -2.17 23.44 8.08
N LEU A 544 -3.21 22.63 7.83
CA LEU A 544 -4.24 22.93 6.85
C LEU A 544 -5.44 23.62 7.49
N PRO A 545 -6.09 24.55 6.77
CA PRO A 545 -7.35 25.13 7.21
C PRO A 545 -8.46 24.07 7.21
N VAL A 546 -9.42 24.20 8.14
CA VAL A 546 -10.49 23.21 8.37
C VAL A 546 -11.32 23.00 7.10
N GLU A 547 -11.50 24.04 6.30
CA GLU A 547 -12.26 24.02 5.05
C GLU A 547 -11.62 23.12 3.98
N ARG A 548 -10.30 22.90 4.05
CA ARG A 548 -9.58 21.99 3.14
C ARG A 548 -9.69 20.53 3.58
N ILE A 549 -10.25 20.26 4.76
CA ILE A 549 -10.36 18.90 5.32
C ILE A 549 -11.83 18.46 5.28
N SER A 550 -12.08 17.25 4.79
CA SER A 550 -13.41 16.64 4.85
C SER A 550 -13.32 15.21 5.37
N THR A 551 -14.30 14.79 6.16
CA THR A 551 -14.40 13.42 6.65
C THR A 551 -15.69 12.77 6.14
N PHE A 552 -15.67 11.48 5.90
CA PHE A 552 -16.85 10.70 5.52
C PHE A 552 -16.78 9.31 6.14
N SER A 553 -17.84 8.91 6.84
CA SER A 553 -17.99 7.55 7.36
C SER A 553 -19.19 6.91 6.68
N CYS A 554 -18.92 5.84 5.95
CA CYS A 554 -19.94 5.07 5.25
C CYS A 554 -20.60 4.09 6.23
N GLY A 555 -21.92 3.92 6.12
CA GLY A 555 -22.63 2.83 6.77
C GLY A 555 -22.21 1.45 6.24
N HIS A 556 -22.89 0.40 6.70
CA HIS A 556 -22.67 -0.97 6.20
C HIS A 556 -23.79 -1.38 5.23
N ILE A 557 -23.49 -2.26 4.27
CA ILE A 557 -24.46 -2.81 3.30
C ILE A 557 -25.31 -3.94 3.89
N ILE A 558 -24.95 -4.44 5.08
CA ILE A 558 -25.70 -5.57 5.64
C ILE A 558 -27.03 -5.08 6.20
N ASP A 559 -28.00 -5.99 6.18
CA ASP A 559 -29.18 -5.83 7.00
C ASP A 559 -28.76 -5.71 8.48
N PRO A 560 -29.27 -4.72 9.24
CA PRO A 560 -28.96 -4.57 10.66
C PRO A 560 -29.19 -5.85 11.47
N THR A 561 -30.13 -6.69 11.04
CA THR A 561 -30.39 -7.97 11.70
C THR A 561 -29.23 -8.97 11.53
N HIS A 562 -28.35 -8.83 10.54
CA HIS A 562 -27.21 -9.74 10.28
C HIS A 562 -26.06 -9.56 11.29
N LEU A 563 -26.07 -8.49 12.07
CA LEU A 563 -25.04 -8.21 13.06
C LEU A 563 -25.66 -8.10 14.45
N LEU A 564 -25.19 -8.94 15.37
CA LEU A 564 -25.42 -8.73 16.79
C LEU A 564 -24.17 -8.13 17.41
N THR A 565 -24.21 -6.87 17.81
CA THR A 565 -23.17 -6.27 18.65
C THR A 565 -23.64 -6.23 20.09
N ILE A 566 -22.93 -6.91 20.99
CA ILE A 566 -23.29 -6.97 22.41
C ILE A 566 -22.08 -6.75 23.33
N ALA A 567 -22.21 -5.83 24.28
CA ALA A 567 -21.26 -5.65 25.37
C ALA A 567 -21.73 -6.40 26.62
N VAL A 568 -20.88 -7.27 27.16
CA VAL A 568 -21.15 -8.05 28.37
C VAL A 568 -20.36 -7.43 29.52
N THR A 569 -21.07 -6.94 30.54
CA THR A 569 -20.42 -6.22 31.66
C THR A 569 -20.21 -7.09 32.89
N LYS A 570 -20.96 -8.19 33.03
CA LYS A 570 -20.89 -9.12 34.18
C LYS A 570 -20.80 -10.56 33.72
N GLY A 571 -20.00 -11.36 34.42
CA GLY A 571 -19.84 -12.78 34.14
C GLY A 571 -20.87 -13.68 34.84
N PRO A 572 -20.78 -15.01 34.62
CA PRO A 572 -21.71 -15.99 35.20
C PRO A 572 -21.80 -15.96 36.72
N ARG A 573 -20.72 -15.58 37.42
CA ARG A 573 -20.70 -15.48 38.89
C ARG A 573 -21.30 -14.14 39.39
N GLY A 574 -21.66 -13.24 38.48
CA GLY A 574 -22.19 -11.91 38.80
C GLY A 574 -21.11 -10.85 39.04
N SER A 575 -19.82 -11.21 39.00
CA SER A 575 -18.68 -10.29 39.05
C SER A 575 -18.64 -9.40 37.81
N ALA A 576 -18.17 -8.17 38.00
CA ALA A 576 -17.92 -7.25 36.89
C ALA A 576 -16.71 -7.72 36.08
N LEU A 577 -16.83 -7.71 34.75
CA LEU A 577 -15.76 -8.10 33.85
C LEU A 577 -14.76 -6.94 33.70
N ASP A 578 -13.68 -6.98 34.47
CA ASP A 578 -12.58 -6.03 34.40
C ASP A 578 -11.26 -6.75 34.07
N TYR A 579 -10.71 -6.46 32.89
CA TYR A 579 -9.48 -7.07 32.39
C TYR A 579 -8.29 -6.10 32.39
N LYS A 580 -8.25 -5.13 33.32
CA LYS A 580 -7.05 -4.30 33.55
C LYS A 580 -5.83 -5.17 33.85
N ALA A 581 -4.64 -4.67 33.49
CA ALA A 581 -3.37 -5.40 33.61
C ALA A 581 -3.13 -6.02 35.00
N GLY A 582 -3.51 -5.33 36.09
CA GLY A 582 -3.37 -5.86 37.45
C GLY A 582 -4.28 -7.06 37.79
N GLN A 583 -5.34 -7.30 37.03
CA GLN A 583 -6.31 -8.39 37.26
C GLN A 583 -6.12 -9.57 36.29
N GLN A 584 -5.32 -9.42 35.22
CA GLN A 584 -5.16 -10.44 34.17
C GLN A 584 -4.52 -11.75 34.67
N ASN A 585 -3.73 -11.71 35.74
CA ASN A 585 -3.12 -12.90 36.35
C ASN A 585 -3.98 -13.51 37.47
N ASN A 586 -5.14 -12.91 37.78
CA ASN A 586 -6.02 -13.42 38.82
C ASN A 586 -6.74 -14.68 38.33
N LYS A 587 -6.62 -15.78 39.08
CA LYS A 587 -7.23 -17.07 38.74
C LYS A 587 -8.75 -17.00 38.66
N ASP A 588 -9.40 -16.23 39.53
CA ASP A 588 -10.86 -16.10 39.50
C ASP A 588 -11.35 -15.47 38.19
N VAL A 589 -10.60 -14.49 37.69
CA VAL A 589 -10.91 -13.79 36.43
C VAL A 589 -10.71 -14.72 35.22
N THR A 590 -9.63 -15.52 35.21
CA THR A 590 -9.38 -16.47 34.11
C THR A 590 -10.35 -17.65 34.13
N GLU A 591 -10.73 -18.17 35.30
CA GLU A 591 -11.75 -19.22 35.43
C GLU A 591 -13.14 -18.73 35.03
N GLU A 592 -13.51 -17.51 35.42
CA GLU A 592 -14.77 -16.90 34.98
C GLU A 592 -14.81 -16.75 33.46
N LEU A 593 -13.69 -16.33 32.86
CA LEU A 593 -13.55 -16.21 31.41
C LEU A 593 -13.70 -17.56 30.68
N ALA A 594 -13.11 -18.65 31.20
CA ALA A 594 -13.34 -19.99 30.66
C ALA A 594 -14.82 -20.41 30.77
N SER A 595 -15.48 -20.07 31.88
CA SER A 595 -16.91 -20.35 32.07
C SER A 595 -17.78 -19.60 31.05
N ILE A 596 -17.41 -18.36 30.71
CA ILE A 596 -18.06 -17.60 29.63
C ILE A 596 -17.89 -18.32 28.28
N PHE A 597 -16.67 -18.71 27.92
CA PHE A 597 -16.42 -19.39 26.66
C PHE A 597 -17.09 -20.75 26.56
N LEU A 598 -17.15 -21.51 27.66
CA LEU A 598 -17.89 -22.76 27.68
C LEU A 598 -19.37 -22.53 27.33
N ASN A 599 -20.02 -21.51 27.90
CA ASN A 599 -21.40 -21.17 27.56
C ASN A 599 -21.57 -20.70 26.11
N PHE A 600 -20.64 -19.91 25.57
CA PHE A 600 -20.70 -19.44 24.19
C PHE A 600 -20.45 -20.55 23.17
N THR A 601 -19.52 -21.47 23.45
CA THR A 601 -19.24 -22.62 22.57
C THR A 601 -20.46 -23.53 22.37
N HIS A 602 -21.41 -23.53 23.31
CA HIS A 602 -22.69 -24.22 23.17
C HIS A 602 -23.66 -23.56 22.17
N GLN A 603 -23.60 -22.25 22.02
CA GLN A 603 -24.57 -21.49 21.21
C GLN A 603 -24.05 -21.17 19.82
N VAL A 604 -22.76 -20.80 19.73
CA VAL A 604 -22.14 -20.34 18.49
C VAL A 604 -21.91 -21.55 17.54
N PRO A 605 -22.50 -21.56 16.33
CA PRO A 605 -22.21 -22.56 15.32
C PRO A 605 -20.83 -22.34 14.68
N ALA A 606 -20.27 -23.39 14.07
CA ALA A 606 -19.03 -23.31 13.28
C ALA A 606 -17.84 -22.66 14.03
N GLY A 607 -17.13 -21.71 13.41
CA GLY A 607 -15.97 -21.02 13.94
C GLY A 607 -16.29 -19.87 14.91
N MET A 608 -15.58 -19.83 16.03
CA MET A 608 -15.53 -18.70 16.97
C MET A 608 -14.08 -18.20 17.07
N VAL A 609 -13.88 -16.89 16.99
CA VAL A 609 -12.55 -16.27 17.14
C VAL A 609 -12.56 -15.37 18.37
N VAL A 610 -11.61 -15.59 19.27
CA VAL A 610 -11.48 -14.87 20.53
C VAL A 610 -10.18 -14.11 20.55
N PHE A 611 -10.25 -12.79 20.74
CA PHE A 611 -9.11 -11.90 20.74
C PHE A 611 -8.78 -11.43 22.16
N PHE A 612 -7.55 -11.69 22.58
CA PHE A 612 -6.96 -11.25 23.83
C PHE A 612 -6.16 -9.95 23.65
N PRO A 613 -6.05 -9.11 24.69
CA PRO A 613 -5.31 -7.84 24.60
C PRO A 613 -3.78 -8.03 24.62
N SER A 614 -3.26 -9.17 25.11
CA SER A 614 -1.82 -9.45 25.14
C SER A 614 -1.51 -10.95 25.16
N TYR A 615 -0.32 -11.32 24.67
CA TYR A 615 0.21 -12.69 24.78
C TYR A 615 0.38 -13.15 26.23
N ASN A 616 0.76 -12.24 27.13
CA ASN A 616 0.92 -12.55 28.54
C ASN A 616 -0.41 -12.99 29.16
N PHE A 617 -1.50 -12.27 28.86
CA PHE A 617 -2.82 -12.64 29.37
C PHE A 617 -3.32 -13.94 28.73
N LEU A 618 -3.09 -14.15 27.43
CA LEU A 618 -3.44 -15.39 26.75
C LEU A 618 -2.72 -16.61 27.38
N ARG A 619 -1.41 -16.50 27.64
CA ARG A 619 -0.62 -17.56 28.29
C ARG A 619 -1.11 -17.82 29.72
N ALA A 620 -1.30 -16.77 30.52
CA ALA A 620 -1.82 -16.90 31.88
C ALA A 620 -3.21 -17.57 31.92
N ALA A 621 -4.08 -17.23 30.98
CA ALA A 621 -5.38 -17.87 30.82
C ALA A 621 -5.24 -19.34 30.43
N LYS A 622 -4.42 -19.65 29.43
CA LYS A 622 -4.15 -21.03 28.98
C LYS A 622 -3.63 -21.91 30.13
N ASP A 623 -2.61 -21.45 30.84
CA ASP A 623 -1.99 -22.20 31.94
C ASP A 623 -3.00 -22.45 33.08
N ALA A 624 -3.85 -21.47 33.39
CA ALA A 624 -4.92 -21.62 34.38
C ALA A 624 -6.02 -22.59 33.93
N TRP A 625 -6.38 -22.60 32.64
CA TRP A 625 -7.40 -23.49 32.09
C TRP A 625 -6.91 -24.94 31.95
N ASP A 626 -5.62 -25.12 31.68
CA ASP A 626 -4.96 -26.43 31.67
C ASP A 626 -4.92 -27.02 33.08
N ALA A 627 -4.49 -26.21 34.07
CA ALA A 627 -4.44 -26.64 35.47
C ALA A 627 -5.82 -27.00 36.07
N SER A 628 -6.87 -26.29 35.67
CA SER A 628 -8.25 -26.52 36.14
C SER A 628 -9.03 -27.57 35.32
N GLY A 629 -8.45 -28.07 34.22
CA GLY A 629 -9.12 -28.97 33.28
C GLY A 629 -10.30 -28.35 32.52
N LEU A 630 -10.48 -27.02 32.58
CA LEU A 630 -11.52 -26.31 31.84
C LEU A 630 -11.25 -26.32 30.33
N LEU A 631 -9.98 -26.34 29.92
CA LEU A 631 -9.63 -26.41 28.50
C LEU A 631 -10.18 -27.68 27.84
N ASN A 632 -10.08 -28.83 28.54
CA ASN A 632 -10.63 -30.09 28.06
C ASN A 632 -12.16 -30.04 27.89
N LYS A 633 -12.87 -29.31 28.76
CA LYS A 633 -14.32 -29.12 28.64
C LYS A 633 -14.69 -28.28 27.41
N ILE A 634 -13.89 -27.26 27.10
CA ILE A 634 -14.05 -26.45 25.89
C ILE A 634 -13.73 -27.32 24.65
N ASN A 635 -12.62 -28.05 24.68
CA ASN A 635 -12.18 -28.92 23.58
C ASN A 635 -13.18 -30.04 23.27
N ALA A 636 -13.90 -30.54 24.28
CA ALA A 636 -14.98 -31.50 24.09
C ALA A 636 -16.19 -30.94 23.31
N LYS A 637 -16.31 -29.62 23.18
CA LYS A 637 -17.41 -28.94 22.47
C LYS A 637 -16.98 -28.35 21.14
N LYS A 638 -15.81 -27.70 21.09
CA LYS A 638 -15.20 -27.13 19.88
C LYS A 638 -13.71 -27.38 19.90
N GLU A 639 -13.14 -27.72 18.76
CA GLU A 639 -11.69 -27.92 18.63
C GLU A 639 -10.94 -26.61 18.91
N VAL A 640 -9.97 -26.64 19.82
CA VAL A 640 -9.28 -25.44 20.32
C VAL A 640 -7.97 -25.21 19.59
N PHE A 641 -7.79 -23.99 19.08
CA PHE A 641 -6.57 -23.51 18.45
C PHE A 641 -6.05 -22.26 19.16
N PHE A 642 -4.73 -22.11 19.20
CA PHE A 642 -4.05 -20.94 19.75
C PHE A 642 -3.15 -20.32 18.69
N GLU A 643 -3.02 -19.00 18.73
CA GLU A 643 -2.04 -18.28 17.92
C GLU A 643 -0.61 -18.74 18.26
N PRO A 644 0.19 -19.16 17.26
CA PRO A 644 1.56 -19.57 17.51
C PRO A 644 2.47 -18.37 17.78
N ASP A 645 3.51 -18.59 18.59
CA ASP A 645 4.55 -17.60 18.86
C ASP A 645 5.46 -17.39 17.63
N ASP A 646 5.60 -18.39 16.76
CA ASP A 646 6.42 -18.33 15.53
C ASP A 646 5.57 -17.94 14.29
N SER A 647 6.13 -17.14 13.40
CA SER A 647 5.48 -16.69 12.16
C SER A 647 5.38 -17.81 11.12
N ALA A 648 6.28 -18.80 11.16
CA ALA A 648 6.32 -19.89 10.18
C ALA A 648 5.12 -20.85 10.30
N SER A 649 4.58 -21.05 11.51
CA SER A 649 3.48 -21.99 11.77
C SER A 649 2.09 -21.36 11.66
N VAL A 650 1.99 -20.03 11.49
CA VAL A 650 0.73 -19.27 11.41
C VAL A 650 -0.20 -19.83 10.33
N GLU A 651 0.33 -20.08 9.13
CA GLU A 651 -0.46 -20.56 7.98
C GLU A 651 -0.99 -21.98 8.22
N SER A 652 -0.19 -22.87 8.80
CA SER A 652 -0.61 -24.25 9.12
C SER A 652 -1.77 -24.27 10.12
N VAL A 653 -1.64 -23.51 11.21
CA VAL A 653 -2.68 -23.42 12.25
C VAL A 653 -3.97 -22.84 11.68
N LEU A 654 -3.88 -21.83 10.80
CA LEU A 654 -5.05 -21.24 10.16
C LEU A 654 -5.77 -22.24 9.23
N GLN A 655 -5.02 -23.05 8.48
CA GLN A 655 -5.60 -24.07 7.60
C GLN A 655 -6.30 -25.18 8.39
N GLU A 656 -5.70 -25.62 9.49
CA GLU A 656 -6.31 -26.58 10.41
C GLU A 656 -7.58 -26.01 11.06
N TYR A 657 -7.52 -24.79 11.58
CA TYR A 657 -8.68 -24.07 12.12
C TYR A 657 -9.81 -23.96 11.08
N SER A 658 -9.48 -23.57 9.85
CA SER A 658 -10.46 -23.39 8.78
C SER A 658 -11.18 -24.69 8.43
N ARG A 659 -10.45 -25.82 8.47
CA ARG A 659 -11.01 -27.16 8.26
C ARG A 659 -11.93 -27.56 9.42
N ALA A 660 -11.51 -27.34 10.65
CA ALA A 660 -12.27 -27.66 11.85
C ALA A 660 -13.54 -26.79 11.98
N ALA A 661 -13.45 -25.49 11.67
CA ALA A 661 -14.57 -24.55 11.71
C ALA A 661 -15.70 -24.93 10.75
N ARG A 662 -15.36 -25.39 9.53
CA ARG A 662 -16.33 -25.85 8.51
C ARG A 662 -16.84 -27.27 8.74
N SER A 663 -16.17 -28.05 9.58
CA SER A 663 -16.56 -29.42 9.88
C SER A 663 -17.74 -29.44 10.85
N THR A 664 -18.95 -29.58 10.31
CA THR A 664 -20.20 -29.74 11.08
C THR A 664 -20.58 -31.20 11.34
N THR A 665 -19.93 -32.16 10.68
CA THR A 665 -20.27 -33.59 10.72
C THR A 665 -19.54 -34.40 11.80
N LYS A 666 -18.38 -33.91 12.28
CA LYS A 666 -17.62 -34.52 13.38
C LYS A 666 -17.96 -33.85 14.71
N ARG A 667 -17.94 -34.62 15.81
CA ARG A 667 -17.91 -34.07 17.18
C ARG A 667 -16.46 -34.06 17.66
N PRO A 668 -15.95 -32.95 18.24
CA PRO A 668 -16.63 -31.66 18.46
C PRO A 668 -16.95 -30.90 17.15
N GLY A 669 -18.09 -30.21 17.12
CA GLY A 669 -18.58 -29.49 15.94
C GLY A 669 -18.14 -28.03 15.91
N GLY A 670 -17.33 -27.66 14.92
CA GLY A 670 -16.72 -26.34 14.79
C GLY A 670 -15.48 -26.14 15.66
N ALA A 671 -14.90 -24.94 15.59
CA ALA A 671 -13.60 -24.63 16.17
C ALA A 671 -13.60 -23.29 16.92
N ILE A 672 -12.69 -23.14 17.88
CA ILE A 672 -12.41 -21.90 18.60
C ILE A 672 -10.94 -21.53 18.42
N LEU A 673 -10.67 -20.30 17.98
CA LEU A 673 -9.32 -19.76 17.83
C LEU A 673 -9.07 -18.66 18.87
N PHE A 674 -8.06 -18.85 19.71
CA PHE A 674 -7.57 -17.84 20.63
C PHE A 674 -6.38 -17.09 20.01
N ALA A 675 -6.54 -15.80 19.76
CA ALA A 675 -5.55 -14.93 19.14
C ALA A 675 -5.34 -13.65 19.94
N VAL A 676 -4.31 -12.88 19.63
CA VAL A 676 -3.99 -11.61 20.29
C VAL A 676 -4.28 -10.43 19.36
N ILE A 677 -4.87 -9.35 19.89
CA ILE A 677 -5.15 -8.13 19.14
C ILE A 677 -3.83 -7.45 18.78
N GLY A 678 -3.66 -7.11 17.49
CA GLY A 678 -2.46 -6.46 16.98
C GLY A 678 -1.29 -7.41 16.74
N ALA A 679 -1.50 -8.72 16.89
CA ALA A 679 -0.53 -9.77 16.59
C ALA A 679 -0.66 -10.34 15.15
N LYS A 680 0.02 -11.46 14.89
CA LYS A 680 0.27 -12.03 13.55
C LYS A 680 -1.01 -12.53 12.89
N LEU A 681 -1.83 -13.30 13.61
CA LEU A 681 -3.12 -13.80 13.12
C LEU A 681 -4.20 -12.72 13.06
N SER A 682 -3.86 -11.54 13.57
CA SER A 682 -4.78 -10.48 13.82
C SER A 682 -4.81 -9.47 12.65
N GLU A 683 -3.73 -9.36 11.87
CA GLU A 683 -3.61 -8.41 10.77
C GLU A 683 -3.81 -9.09 9.41
N GLY A 684 -4.62 -8.50 8.53
CA GLY A 684 -4.75 -8.93 7.13
C GLY A 684 -5.57 -10.21 6.87
N LEU A 685 -5.91 -10.99 7.90
CA LEU A 685 -6.66 -12.24 7.74
C LEU A 685 -8.16 -12.05 7.49
N ASN A 686 -8.70 -12.96 6.67
CA ASN A 686 -10.08 -12.92 6.20
C ASN A 686 -10.87 -14.10 6.78
N PHE A 687 -11.54 -13.87 7.92
CA PHE A 687 -12.56 -14.80 8.43
C PHE A 687 -13.87 -14.49 7.72
N SER A 688 -14.21 -15.29 6.70
CA SER A 688 -15.48 -15.21 5.99
C SER A 688 -16.41 -16.34 6.42
N ASP A 689 -17.69 -16.05 6.48
CA ASP A 689 -18.74 -17.03 6.69
C ASP A 689 -18.52 -17.89 7.96
N ASP A 690 -18.52 -19.21 7.81
CA ASP A 690 -18.43 -20.18 8.89
C ASP A 690 -17.07 -20.18 9.61
N LEU A 691 -16.08 -19.46 9.06
CA LEU A 691 -14.81 -19.26 9.73
C LEU A 691 -14.94 -18.40 10.99
N ALA A 692 -15.92 -17.48 11.07
CA ALA A 692 -16.14 -16.69 12.29
C ALA A 692 -17.59 -16.22 12.41
N ARG A 693 -18.46 -17.07 12.97
CA ARG A 693 -19.85 -16.71 13.29
C ARG A 693 -19.97 -15.91 14.59
N ALA A 694 -18.96 -16.01 15.45
CA ALA A 694 -18.77 -15.07 16.56
C ALA A 694 -17.33 -14.59 16.64
N VAL A 695 -17.17 -13.27 16.81
CA VAL A 695 -15.91 -12.64 17.17
C VAL A 695 -16.05 -12.10 18.58
N VAL A 696 -15.20 -12.57 19.48
CA VAL A 696 -15.20 -12.17 20.89
C VAL A 696 -13.97 -11.33 21.18
N ILE A 697 -14.14 -10.15 21.75
CA ILE A 697 -13.04 -9.27 22.14
C ILE A 697 -12.98 -9.24 23.66
N VAL A 698 -11.88 -9.77 24.21
CA VAL A 698 -11.64 -9.80 25.65
C VAL A 698 -10.94 -8.52 26.07
N GLY A 699 -11.58 -7.74 26.93
CA GLY A 699 -11.04 -6.50 27.45
C GLY A 699 -10.86 -5.41 26.40
N LEU A 700 -10.00 -4.46 26.76
CA LEU A 700 -9.55 -3.35 25.91
C LEU A 700 -8.03 -3.45 25.75
N PRO A 701 -7.50 -3.51 24.51
CA PRO A 701 -6.07 -3.63 24.21
C PRO A 701 -5.33 -2.30 24.41
N PHE A 702 -5.34 -1.79 25.63
CA PHE A 702 -4.60 -0.58 25.99
C PHE A 702 -3.09 -0.83 25.91
N ALA A 703 -2.38 0.06 25.23
CA ALA A 703 -0.93 0.01 25.17
C ALA A 703 -0.30 0.24 26.56
N ASN A 704 0.90 -0.29 26.77
CA ASN A 704 1.60 -0.15 28.04
C ASN A 704 2.05 1.31 28.27
N LEU A 705 1.47 1.99 29.27
CA LEU A 705 1.86 3.35 29.68
C LEU A 705 3.31 3.44 30.19
N GLY A 706 3.91 2.32 30.60
CA GLY A 706 5.32 2.25 30.97
C GLY A 706 6.27 2.27 29.77
N SER A 707 5.77 2.16 28.54
CA SER A 707 6.61 2.27 27.34
C SER A 707 7.07 3.71 27.16
N VAL A 708 8.39 3.89 27.11
CA VAL A 708 9.04 5.18 26.88
C VAL A 708 8.57 5.80 25.56
N GLU A 709 8.40 4.99 24.53
CA GLU A 709 7.96 5.44 23.21
C GLU A 709 6.57 6.08 23.25
N LEU A 710 5.64 5.43 23.97
CA LEU A 710 4.28 5.93 24.12
C LEU A 710 4.25 7.20 24.97
N GLN A 711 5.04 7.26 26.05
CA GLN A 711 5.13 8.44 26.90
C GLN A 711 5.63 9.65 26.10
N GLU A 712 6.67 9.49 25.28
CA GLU A 712 7.18 10.58 24.44
C GLU A 712 6.18 10.99 23.36
N ARG A 713 5.46 10.03 22.76
CA ARG A 713 4.38 10.33 21.80
C ARG A 713 3.24 11.12 22.46
N MET A 714 2.82 10.74 23.66
CA MET A 714 1.80 11.45 24.43
C MET A 714 2.26 12.88 24.80
N LYS A 715 3.51 13.04 25.25
CA LYS A 715 4.09 14.37 25.51
C LYS A 715 4.15 15.24 24.26
N TYR A 716 4.45 14.66 23.11
CA TYR A 716 4.46 15.38 21.84
C TYR A 716 3.07 15.89 21.44
N VAL A 717 2.06 15.02 21.46
CA VAL A 717 0.68 15.41 21.11
C VAL A 717 0.12 16.46 22.07
N LYS A 718 0.46 16.37 23.36
CA LYS A 718 0.11 17.41 24.33
C LYS A 718 0.74 18.78 23.99
N ARG A 719 2.03 18.80 23.65
CA ARG A 719 2.71 20.04 23.21
C ARG A 719 2.11 20.61 21.92
N LEU A 720 1.70 19.75 20.98
CA LEU A 720 1.00 20.20 19.78
C LEU A 720 -0.34 20.88 20.10
N GLU A 721 -1.09 20.33 21.05
CA GLU A 721 -2.33 20.93 21.52
C GLU A 721 -2.08 22.30 22.17
N ASP A 722 -1.09 22.37 23.08
CA ASP A 722 -0.69 23.61 23.75
C ASP A 722 -0.25 24.70 22.75
N ASN A 723 0.54 24.33 21.73
CA ASN A 723 1.04 25.25 20.71
C ASN A 723 -0.05 25.81 19.78
N ARG A 724 -1.21 25.13 19.64
CA ARG A 724 -2.33 25.63 18.84
C ARG A 724 -3.05 26.80 19.50
N GLY A 725 -2.91 26.97 20.82
CA GLY A 725 -3.54 28.05 21.57
C GLY A 725 -5.07 28.01 21.58
N VAL A 726 -5.70 26.90 21.15
CA VAL A 726 -7.15 26.74 21.18
C VAL A 726 -7.56 26.25 22.57
N PRO A 727 -8.37 27.03 23.32
CA PRO A 727 -8.79 26.61 24.65
C PRO A 727 -9.65 25.35 24.55
N ARG A 728 -9.28 24.34 25.34
CA ARG A 728 -10.00 23.06 25.39
C ARG A 728 -11.45 23.28 25.90
N PRO A 729 -12.46 22.72 25.22
CA PRO A 729 -13.83 22.72 25.72
C PRO A 729 -13.92 22.07 27.10
N HIS A 730 -14.78 22.60 27.97
CA HIS A 730 -14.94 22.08 29.33
C HIS A 730 -15.46 20.64 29.30
N GLY A 731 -14.75 19.72 29.98
CA GLY A 731 -15.11 18.30 30.04
C GLY A 731 -14.52 17.40 28.95
N MET A 732 -13.78 17.94 27.98
CA MET A 732 -13.02 17.13 27.01
C MET A 732 -11.69 16.63 27.60
N LYS A 733 -11.29 15.44 27.15
CA LYS A 733 -9.98 14.86 27.50
C LYS A 733 -8.86 15.64 26.81
N ASP A 734 -7.66 15.57 27.36
CA ASP A 734 -6.49 16.11 26.67
C ASP A 734 -6.15 15.27 25.43
N ALA A 735 -5.45 15.86 24.46
CA ALA A 735 -5.12 15.19 23.21
C ALA A 735 -4.27 13.92 23.42
N ALA A 736 -3.52 13.85 24.53
CA ALA A 736 -2.73 12.68 24.91
C ALA A 736 -3.61 11.51 25.37
N ALA A 737 -4.60 11.75 26.23
CA ALA A 737 -5.56 10.74 26.67
C ALA A 737 -6.50 10.33 25.53
N GLU A 738 -6.87 11.28 24.66
CA GLU A 738 -7.61 10.97 23.44
C GLU A 738 -6.82 10.03 22.53
N LEU A 739 -5.55 10.34 22.22
CA LEU A 739 -4.66 9.48 21.46
C LEU A 739 -4.57 8.08 22.08
N TYR A 740 -4.37 7.99 23.39
CA TYR A 740 -4.21 6.71 24.09
C TYR A 740 -5.44 5.80 23.93
N GLU A 741 -6.64 6.38 24.06
CA GLU A 741 -7.89 5.66 23.83
C GLU A 741 -8.13 5.34 22.36
N ASN A 742 -7.80 6.25 21.46
CA ASN A 742 -7.95 6.06 20.03
C ASN A 742 -7.04 4.94 19.51
N MET A 743 -5.81 4.83 20.02
CA MET A 743 -4.93 3.68 19.76
C MET A 743 -5.58 2.35 20.16
N CYS A 744 -6.21 2.30 21.34
CA CYS A 744 -6.93 1.11 21.80
C CYS A 744 -8.12 0.79 20.89
N MET A 745 -8.94 1.78 20.56
CA MET A 745 -10.16 1.58 19.76
C MET A 745 -9.86 1.27 18.31
N ASN A 746 -8.81 1.84 17.72
CA ASN A 746 -8.33 1.47 16.39
C ASN A 746 -8.00 -0.03 16.31
N ALA A 747 -7.40 -0.61 17.36
CA ALA A 747 -7.07 -2.03 17.39
C ALA A 747 -8.31 -2.94 17.52
N VAL A 748 -9.33 -2.48 18.25
CA VAL A 748 -10.64 -3.14 18.38
C VAL A 748 -11.43 -3.06 17.06
N ASN A 749 -11.47 -1.88 16.45
CA ASN A 749 -12.24 -1.58 15.23
C ASN A 749 -11.66 -2.29 13.99
N GLN A 750 -10.39 -2.68 14.00
CA GLN A 750 -9.73 -3.42 12.91
C GLN A 750 -10.27 -4.84 12.67
N ARG A 751 -11.11 -5.36 13.56
CA ARG A 751 -11.61 -6.73 13.53
C ARG A 751 -12.83 -6.84 12.61
N ARG A 752 -12.72 -7.67 11.58
CA ARG A 752 -13.70 -7.79 10.50
C ARG A 752 -14.37 -9.16 10.54
N ALA A 753 -15.60 -9.20 11.04
CA ALA A 753 -16.42 -10.42 11.05
C ALA A 753 -17.31 -10.57 9.80
N ILE A 754 -17.57 -9.48 9.07
CA ILE A 754 -18.55 -9.43 7.97
C ILE A 754 -17.87 -9.03 6.67
N ARG A 755 -18.12 -9.81 5.60
CA ARG A 755 -17.43 -9.61 4.31
C ARG A 755 -18.32 -9.31 3.11
N HIS A 756 -19.55 -9.78 3.11
CA HIS A 756 -20.51 -9.49 2.04
C HIS A 756 -21.90 -9.23 2.61
N ARG A 757 -22.80 -8.73 1.76
CA ARG A 757 -24.17 -8.31 2.17
C ARG A 757 -25.00 -9.41 2.86
N ASN A 758 -24.76 -10.67 2.49
CA ASN A 758 -25.46 -11.84 3.04
C ASN A 758 -24.73 -12.47 4.23
N ASP A 759 -23.61 -11.90 4.67
CA ASP A 759 -22.81 -12.45 5.76
C ASP A 759 -23.37 -11.96 7.09
N TRP A 760 -23.20 -12.76 8.13
CA TRP A 760 -23.77 -12.50 9.45
C TRP A 760 -22.86 -13.04 10.54
N ALA A 761 -22.76 -12.29 11.64
CA ALA A 761 -21.90 -12.63 12.76
C ALA A 761 -22.35 -11.93 14.04
N ALA A 762 -21.98 -12.49 15.19
CA ALA A 762 -22.08 -11.84 16.49
C ALA A 762 -20.72 -11.25 16.88
N LEU A 763 -20.69 -9.95 17.21
CA LEU A 763 -19.55 -9.28 17.82
C LEU A 763 -19.81 -9.12 19.32
N ILE A 764 -19.05 -9.84 20.13
CA ILE A 764 -19.21 -9.90 21.58
C ILE A 764 -18.05 -9.18 22.24
N LEU A 765 -18.35 -8.09 22.94
CA LEU A 765 -17.37 -7.25 23.64
C LEU A 765 -17.41 -7.58 25.14
N LEU A 766 -16.35 -8.20 25.66
CA LEU A 766 -16.25 -8.60 27.06
C LEU A 766 -15.42 -7.57 27.84
N ASP A 767 -16.05 -6.55 28.38
CA ASP A 767 -15.48 -5.63 29.38
C ASP A 767 -16.58 -4.69 29.87
N GLN A 768 -16.62 -4.39 31.17
CA GLN A 768 -17.57 -3.41 31.69
C GLN A 768 -17.36 -2.00 31.09
N ARG A 769 -16.15 -1.65 30.66
CA ARG A 769 -15.83 -0.31 30.14
C ARG A 769 -16.51 0.01 28.81
N TYR A 770 -16.95 -1.00 28.05
CA TYR A 770 -17.75 -0.78 26.84
C TYR A 770 -19.12 -0.13 27.12
N GLN A 771 -19.57 -0.03 28.37
CA GLN A 771 -20.76 0.75 28.73
C GLN A 771 -20.54 2.27 28.75
N GLY A 772 -19.27 2.71 28.79
CA GLY A 772 -18.92 4.12 28.90
C GLY A 772 -19.09 4.87 27.57
N THR A 773 -19.71 6.05 27.61
CA THR A 773 -19.97 6.90 26.44
C THR A 773 -18.71 7.23 25.64
N GLY A 774 -17.57 7.44 26.32
CA GLY A 774 -16.30 7.74 25.67
C GLY A 774 -15.71 6.59 24.84
N ILE A 775 -16.10 5.33 25.10
CA ILE A 775 -15.68 4.16 24.32
C ILE A 775 -16.71 3.84 23.24
N THR A 776 -18.00 3.91 23.55
CA THR A 776 -19.06 3.60 22.58
C THR A 776 -19.07 4.56 21.40
N GLN A 777 -18.81 5.86 21.63
CA GLN A 777 -18.71 6.86 20.56
C GLN A 777 -17.51 6.65 19.63
N LYS A 778 -16.51 5.86 20.04
CA LYS A 778 -15.32 5.54 19.23
C LYS A 778 -15.49 4.24 18.43
N LEU A 779 -16.60 3.53 18.60
CA LEU A 779 -16.96 2.43 17.72
C LEU A 779 -17.47 3.01 16.38
N PRO A 780 -17.19 2.35 15.24
CA PRO A 780 -17.76 2.73 13.95
C PRO A 780 -19.29 2.75 14.03
N GLY A 781 -19.94 3.67 13.31
CA GLY A 781 -21.40 3.85 13.40
C GLY A 781 -22.20 2.57 13.17
N TRP A 782 -21.75 1.70 12.26
CA TRP A 782 -22.41 0.41 11.98
C TRP A 782 -22.24 -0.66 13.07
N ILE A 783 -21.26 -0.50 13.98
CA ILE A 783 -21.09 -1.37 15.16
C ILE A 783 -21.76 -0.73 16.38
N GLY A 784 -21.50 0.56 16.59
CA GLY A 784 -21.92 1.30 17.77
C GLY A 784 -23.41 1.70 17.78
N GLY A 785 -24.02 1.86 16.61
CA GLY A 785 -25.43 2.30 16.49
C GLY A 785 -26.43 1.35 17.16
N ASP A 786 -26.21 0.04 17.02
CA ASP A 786 -27.08 -1.02 17.56
C ASP A 786 -26.41 -1.81 18.71
N LEU A 787 -25.43 -1.21 19.41
CA LEU A 787 -24.75 -1.86 20.53
C LEU A 787 -25.71 -2.14 21.68
N LYS A 788 -25.95 -3.42 21.96
CA LYS A 788 -26.71 -3.87 23.13
C LYS A 788 -25.78 -4.01 24.34
N VAL A 789 -26.12 -3.40 25.47
CA VAL A 789 -25.37 -3.57 26.72
C VAL A 789 -26.10 -4.55 27.64
N ALA A 790 -25.49 -5.70 27.89
CA ALA A 790 -26.01 -6.73 28.77
C ALA A 790 -25.43 -6.58 30.19
N HIS A 791 -26.27 -6.11 31.12
CA HIS A 791 -25.89 -5.93 32.53
C HIS A 791 -25.84 -7.24 33.33
N THR A 792 -26.35 -8.35 32.78
CA THR A 792 -26.29 -9.68 33.37
C THR A 792 -25.85 -10.71 32.33
N PHE A 793 -25.13 -11.74 32.76
CA PHE A 793 -24.67 -12.80 31.86
C PHE A 793 -25.83 -13.57 31.23
N GLY A 794 -26.90 -13.82 32.00
CA GLY A 794 -28.10 -14.48 31.49
C GLY A 794 -28.79 -13.72 30.36
N ALA A 795 -28.83 -12.38 30.43
CA ALA A 795 -29.35 -11.55 29.36
C ALA A 795 -28.47 -11.65 28.10
N ALA A 796 -27.14 -11.62 28.26
CA ALA A 796 -26.21 -11.78 27.14
C ALA A 796 -26.41 -13.13 26.42
N VAL A 797 -26.48 -14.22 27.19
CA VAL A 797 -26.75 -15.57 26.69
C VAL A 797 -28.10 -15.65 25.96
N LYS A 798 -29.15 -15.01 26.48
CA LYS A 798 -30.47 -14.99 25.84
C LYS A 798 -30.45 -14.29 24.48
N GLU A 799 -29.81 -13.12 24.40
CA GLU A 799 -29.70 -12.35 23.15
C GLU A 799 -28.88 -13.11 22.10
N ILE A 800 -27.72 -13.63 22.49
CA ILE A 800 -26.83 -14.42 21.62
C ILE A 800 -27.57 -15.67 21.11
N GLY A 801 -28.22 -16.41 22.01
CA GLY A 801 -28.98 -17.61 21.66
C GLY A 801 -30.19 -17.32 20.77
N THR A 802 -30.85 -16.18 20.93
CA THR A 802 -31.95 -15.76 20.03
C THR A 802 -31.43 -15.42 18.64
N PHE A 803 -30.34 -14.65 18.55
CA PHE A 803 -29.72 -14.30 17.28
C PHE A 803 -29.32 -15.53 16.46
N PHE A 804 -28.63 -16.50 17.08
CA PHE A 804 -28.21 -17.71 16.38
C PHE A 804 -29.37 -18.65 16.03
N ARG A 805 -30.47 -18.66 16.80
CA ARG A 805 -31.66 -19.46 16.47
C ARG A 805 -32.39 -18.90 15.25
N ASN A 806 -32.60 -17.59 15.22
CA ASN A 806 -33.25 -16.90 14.09
C ASN A 806 -32.45 -16.99 12.77
N ARG A 807 -31.22 -17.50 12.80
CA ARG A 807 -30.35 -17.72 11.62
C ARG A 807 -30.22 -19.19 11.22
N ARG A 808 -30.70 -20.11 12.07
CA ARG A 808 -30.77 -21.55 11.77
C ARG A 808 -32.10 -21.94 11.15
N GLU A 809 -33.15 -21.19 11.47
CA GLU A 809 -34.42 -21.14 10.72
C GLU A 809 -34.24 -20.35 9.43
#